data_AF-A0A957C6V1-F1
#
_entry.id   AF-A0A957C6V1-F1
#
_cell.length_a   1.000
_cell.length_b   1.000
_cell.length_c   1.000
_cell.angle_alpha   90.00
_cell.angle_beta   90.00
_cell.angle_gamma   90.00
#
_symmetry.space_group_name_H-M   'P 1'
#
loop_
_entity.id
_entity.type
_entity.pdbx_description
1 polymer ?
#
loop_
_entity_poly.entity_id
_entity_poly.type
_entity_poly.pdbx_seq_one_letter_code
_entity_poly.pdbx_strand_id
1 'polypeptide(L)'
;MFANLGARIHVQDTIAPAIRYLTRPVTLFRTYDRANLRPDIIAGLTVAVILLPQSIAFTLVAELPPQMGLYAAILGAIIGALWGSSDQMQTGPANAISLLIASSLTAIVAPGSSEYAIAAGVMAVMVGVFQLGMGLVRLGMLVNFVSHSVIVGFASGAGVLIALKQFQPLLGLPSGGGGTIGTLTNIANQIANLHAPTTAVGVGTMIVYLVMRRLNRRLPTPLIVMIAASLIVFFLKLDEQNVAVIGQLSASLPPLADLPLLNLELISKLSAGALAVGAIGLVETAAIARSMAAQTGQRLDSNQEFVGQGLANIVMGLFSGYAGAGSFSRSAVNFTAGAKTPMAALFSGLFMLIALFALAPLAAYLPISALSGVLIITAFGMIDREEIARIWRSHPGDAAIMVITFIGTLFLAIEFAVLLGIIISLMLYIWRTSTPRIQAVLPDENFSHFIYRPDKKPCPQLAIIEIYGDLYFGAVNYVEEFITGYIDTNPEHRFLLLRLDHVNTCDFSGIHMLESVVRAYRDRGGDVFMVGTNYRVQQMMLSSEFDSFLGRDHILEEDEAIGKIFYRDLDPAVCIYECPIRAFRECQNLPKRIALAGIPLHEEIEHEPAVMVQPLDLWQRLHPGRNGQGGADNNDTPYVIDVREPREFNQGHIAEANLVPLPKILSEDVKFPANREIVLVCRTGRRSRRAAAALQHLGCMNVQILQGGMVAWNSAGLLEAVDF
;
A
#
# COMPACT_ATOMS: atom_id res chain seq x y z
N MET A 1 -12.68 34.93 -4.34
CA MET A 1 -11.83 33.71 -4.28
C MET A 1 -11.63 33.16 -2.85
N PHE A 2 -12.55 33.37 -1.89
CA PHE A 2 -12.49 32.76 -0.54
C PHE A 2 -13.88 32.40 0.03
N ALA A 3 -14.81 31.92 -0.81
CA ALA A 3 -16.18 31.60 -0.37
C ALA A 3 -16.56 30.10 -0.45
N ASN A 4 -15.72 29.23 -1.02
CA ASN A 4 -16.09 27.83 -1.30
C ASN A 4 -15.20 26.77 -0.62
N LEU A 5 -14.50 27.12 0.46
CA LEU A 5 -13.79 26.16 1.34
C LEU A 5 -14.61 25.83 2.61
N GLY A 6 -15.93 25.82 2.48
CA GLY A 6 -16.84 25.33 3.50
C GLY A 6 -17.00 23.81 3.39
N ALA A 7 -15.96 23.04 3.73
CA ALA A 7 -16.13 21.64 4.07
C ALA A 7 -16.92 21.59 5.39
N ARG A 8 -18.26 21.64 5.28
CA ARG A 8 -19.16 21.33 6.39
C ARG A 8 -18.92 19.86 6.73
N ILE A 9 -18.10 19.61 7.76
CA ILE A 9 -18.09 18.32 8.45
C ILE A 9 -19.51 18.18 9.02
N HIS A 10 -20.37 17.46 8.31
CA HIS A 10 -21.72 17.16 8.78
C HIS A 10 -21.57 16.27 10.02
N VAL A 11 -21.76 16.88 11.19
CA VAL A 11 -21.74 16.20 12.49
C VAL A 11 -22.69 14.97 12.51
N GLN A 12 -23.74 14.97 11.68
CA GLN A 12 -24.63 13.82 11.48
C GLN A 12 -23.96 12.62 10.80
N ASP A 13 -23.01 12.82 9.88
CA ASP A 13 -22.26 11.75 9.22
C ASP A 13 -21.18 11.13 10.13
N THR A 14 -20.78 11.86 11.18
CA THR A 14 -19.85 11.38 12.22
C THR A 14 -20.55 10.72 13.40
N ILE A 15 -21.77 11.14 13.75
CA ILE A 15 -22.54 10.60 14.89
C ILE A 15 -23.26 9.30 14.55
N ALA A 16 -23.86 9.16 13.36
CA ALA A 16 -24.56 7.93 12.97
C ALA A 16 -23.68 6.64 13.02
N PRO A 17 -22.38 6.69 12.64
CA PRO A 17 -21.46 5.57 12.81
C PRO A 17 -21.12 5.26 14.27
N ALA A 18 -21.02 6.27 15.15
CA ALA A 18 -20.70 6.07 16.56
C ALA A 18 -21.82 5.32 17.30
N ILE A 19 -23.08 5.64 16.99
CA ILE A 19 -24.26 4.94 17.51
C ILE A 19 -24.27 3.46 17.07
N ARG A 20 -23.78 3.17 15.86
CA ARG A 20 -23.64 1.78 15.37
C ARG A 20 -22.71 0.97 16.27
N TYR A 21 -21.59 1.53 16.74
CA TYR A 21 -20.66 0.81 17.60
C TYR A 21 -21.25 0.46 18.97
N LEU A 22 -22.06 1.36 19.54
CA LEU A 22 -22.68 1.17 20.86
C LEU A 22 -23.89 0.23 20.84
N THR A 23 -24.55 0.06 19.69
CA THR A 23 -25.75 -0.80 19.54
C THR A 23 -25.41 -2.26 19.27
N ARG A 24 -24.13 -2.63 19.19
CA ARG A 24 -23.65 -3.99 18.92
C ARG A 24 -24.27 -5.07 19.84
N PRO A 25 -24.37 -4.90 21.17
CA PRO A 25 -25.00 -5.90 22.04
C PRO A 25 -26.44 -6.22 21.64
N VAL A 26 -27.22 -5.18 21.32
CA VAL A 26 -28.62 -5.34 20.90
C VAL A 26 -28.71 -6.15 19.60
N THR A 27 -27.82 -5.87 18.64
CA THR A 27 -27.76 -6.67 17.41
C THR A 27 -27.37 -8.11 17.69
N LEU A 28 -26.36 -8.34 18.54
CA LEU A 28 -25.86 -9.65 18.89
C LEU A 28 -26.96 -10.54 19.49
N PHE A 29 -27.70 -10.02 20.48
CA PHE A 29 -28.81 -10.77 21.09
C PHE A 29 -29.99 -10.99 20.14
N ARG A 30 -30.28 -10.07 19.23
CA ARG A 30 -31.38 -10.22 18.25
C ARG A 30 -31.07 -11.21 17.14
N THR A 31 -29.83 -11.26 16.67
CA THR A 31 -29.41 -12.15 15.58
C THR A 31 -28.83 -13.48 16.08
N TYR A 32 -28.89 -13.74 17.39
CA TYR A 32 -28.31 -14.95 17.97
C TYR A 32 -29.11 -16.20 17.58
N ASP A 33 -28.47 -17.09 16.83
CA ASP A 33 -29.02 -18.40 16.52
C ASP A 33 -28.86 -19.36 17.73
N ARG A 34 -29.98 -19.91 18.19
CA ARG A 34 -30.01 -20.89 19.30
C ARG A 34 -29.21 -22.15 18.99
N ALA A 35 -28.97 -22.48 17.71
CA ALA A 35 -28.10 -23.60 17.34
C ALA A 35 -26.66 -23.41 17.86
N ASN A 36 -26.21 -22.16 18.04
CA ASN A 36 -24.87 -21.83 18.52
C ASN A 36 -24.73 -21.86 20.06
N LEU A 37 -25.84 -21.97 20.80
CA LEU A 37 -25.83 -21.92 22.27
C LEU A 37 -24.95 -23.01 22.89
N ARG A 38 -25.11 -24.26 22.44
CA ARG A 38 -24.34 -25.39 22.98
C ARG A 38 -22.85 -25.28 22.65
N PRO A 39 -22.42 -25.03 21.40
CA PRO A 39 -21.03 -24.77 21.07
C PRO A 39 -20.41 -23.62 21.89
N ASP A 40 -21.09 -22.49 22.00
CA ASP A 40 -20.57 -21.30 22.69
C ASP A 40 -20.45 -21.51 24.20
N ILE A 41 -21.41 -22.19 24.84
CA ILE A 41 -21.33 -22.56 26.26
C ILE A 41 -20.13 -23.49 26.52
N ILE A 42 -19.96 -24.51 25.68
CA ILE A 42 -18.86 -25.47 25.80
C ILE A 42 -17.52 -24.76 25.65
N ALA A 43 -17.39 -23.89 24.65
CA ALA A 43 -16.18 -23.13 24.41
C ALA A 43 -15.90 -22.14 25.54
N GLY A 44 -16.91 -21.40 26.00
CA GLY A 44 -16.80 -20.48 27.13
C GLY A 44 -16.35 -21.17 28.41
N LEU A 45 -16.95 -22.32 28.76
CA LEU A 45 -16.55 -23.09 29.94
C LEU A 45 -15.12 -23.61 29.81
N THR A 46 -14.74 -24.06 28.61
CA THR A 46 -13.38 -24.52 28.32
C THR A 46 -12.35 -23.41 28.51
N VAL A 47 -12.64 -22.20 28.00
CA VAL A 47 -11.75 -21.05 28.15
C VAL A 47 -11.70 -20.57 29.60
N ALA A 48 -12.82 -20.57 30.33
CA ALA A 48 -12.87 -20.14 31.73
C ALA A 48 -11.88 -20.91 32.62
N VAL A 49 -11.72 -22.23 32.39
CA VAL A 49 -10.75 -23.07 33.12
C VAL A 49 -9.30 -22.61 32.90
N ILE A 50 -8.99 -22.13 31.69
CA ILE A 50 -7.66 -21.63 31.32
C ILE A 50 -7.45 -20.19 31.78
N LEU A 51 -8.53 -19.41 31.77
CA LEU A 51 -8.55 -18.00 32.11
C LEU A 51 -8.05 -17.75 33.54
N LEU A 52 -8.41 -18.64 34.48
CA LEU A 52 -8.08 -18.53 35.89
C LEU A 52 -6.55 -18.55 36.16
N PRO A 53 -5.80 -19.63 35.85
CA PRO A 53 -4.36 -19.67 36.11
C PRO A 53 -3.58 -18.59 35.35
N GLN A 54 -3.97 -18.30 34.10
CA GLN A 54 -3.28 -17.29 33.29
C GLN A 54 -3.46 -15.89 33.86
N SER A 55 -4.67 -15.55 34.31
CA SER A 55 -4.95 -14.23 34.89
C SER A 55 -4.11 -13.98 36.13
N ILE A 56 -3.96 -14.96 37.02
CA ILE A 56 -3.09 -14.89 38.20
C ILE A 56 -1.63 -14.73 37.79
N ALA A 57 -1.12 -15.58 36.89
CA ALA A 57 0.26 -15.52 36.45
C ALA A 57 0.63 -14.16 35.85
N PHE A 58 -0.20 -13.61 34.97
CA PHE A 58 0.06 -12.31 34.35
C PHE A 58 -0.06 -11.14 35.33
N THR A 59 -0.97 -11.23 36.30
CA THR A 59 -1.11 -10.17 37.31
C THR A 59 0.08 -10.13 38.26
N LEU A 60 0.65 -11.30 38.60
CA LEU A 60 1.90 -11.38 39.36
C LEU A 60 3.09 -10.82 38.57
N VAL A 61 3.12 -11.03 37.25
CA VAL A 61 4.11 -10.37 36.35
C VAL A 61 3.93 -8.86 36.33
N ALA A 62 2.70 -8.37 36.45
CA ALA A 62 2.40 -6.94 36.61
C ALA A 62 2.69 -6.41 38.03
N GLU A 63 3.18 -7.25 38.95
CA GLU A 63 3.41 -6.92 40.37
C GLU A 63 2.13 -6.43 41.11
N LEU A 64 0.98 -6.94 40.67
CA LEU A 64 -0.34 -6.57 41.19
C LEU A 64 -0.97 -7.70 42.04
N PRO A 65 -1.95 -7.37 42.91
CA PRO A 65 -2.72 -8.36 43.64
C PRO A 65 -3.46 -9.32 42.68
N PRO A 66 -3.40 -10.66 42.89
CA PRO A 66 -4.03 -11.64 41.99
C PRO A 66 -5.50 -11.38 41.68
N GLN A 67 -6.24 -10.78 42.61
CA GLN A 67 -7.66 -10.45 42.47
C GLN A 67 -7.91 -9.48 41.31
N MET A 68 -7.02 -8.50 41.09
CA MET A 68 -7.16 -7.57 39.97
C MET A 68 -7.14 -8.30 38.62
N GLY A 69 -6.36 -9.39 38.53
CA GLY A 69 -6.31 -10.28 37.38
C GLY A 69 -7.61 -10.98 37.08
N LEU A 70 -8.21 -11.54 38.13
CA LEU A 70 -9.49 -12.23 38.02
C LEU A 70 -10.58 -11.26 37.58
N TYR A 71 -10.61 -10.05 38.15
CA TYR A 71 -11.58 -9.02 37.79
C TYR A 71 -11.41 -8.54 36.35
N ALA A 72 -10.17 -8.26 35.93
CA ALA A 72 -9.86 -7.91 34.55
C ALA A 72 -10.25 -9.05 33.59
N ALA A 73 -9.99 -10.30 33.95
CA ALA A 73 -10.35 -11.45 33.13
C ALA A 73 -11.87 -11.61 32.94
N ILE A 74 -12.66 -11.46 34.01
CA ILE A 74 -14.12 -11.57 33.97
C ILE A 74 -14.71 -10.44 33.13
N LEU A 75 -14.37 -9.19 33.47
CA LEU A 75 -14.97 -8.00 32.85
C LEU A 75 -14.48 -7.81 31.42
N GLY A 76 -13.18 -8.06 31.17
CA GLY A 76 -12.60 -8.02 29.85
C GLY A 76 -13.32 -8.97 28.89
N ALA A 77 -13.53 -10.22 29.30
CA ALA A 77 -14.20 -11.21 28.47
C ALA A 77 -15.66 -10.83 28.15
N ILE A 78 -16.40 -10.33 29.14
CA ILE A 78 -17.81 -9.92 28.97
C ILE A 78 -17.94 -8.69 28.09
N ILE A 79 -17.23 -7.61 28.42
CA ILE A 79 -17.36 -6.33 27.70
C ILE A 79 -16.74 -6.43 26.31
N GLY A 80 -15.59 -7.11 26.20
CA GLY A 80 -14.96 -7.40 24.92
C GLY A 80 -15.86 -8.20 23.98
N ALA A 81 -16.60 -9.20 24.49
CA ALA A 81 -17.56 -9.97 23.69
C ALA A 81 -18.75 -9.14 23.20
N LEU A 82 -19.27 -8.25 24.04
CA LEU A 82 -20.49 -7.50 23.76
C LEU A 82 -20.26 -6.35 22.76
N TRP A 83 -19.09 -5.71 22.81
CA TRP A 83 -18.75 -4.57 21.96
C TRP A 83 -17.63 -4.85 20.95
N GLY A 84 -16.98 -6.01 20.99
CA GLY A 84 -16.01 -6.43 19.99
C GLY A 84 -16.65 -6.86 18.66
N SER A 85 -15.81 -6.98 17.63
CA SER A 85 -16.23 -7.49 16.32
C SER A 85 -15.90 -8.96 16.14
N SER A 86 -14.82 -9.46 16.75
CA SER A 86 -14.34 -10.82 16.53
C SER A 86 -15.15 -11.85 17.31
N ASP A 87 -15.58 -12.92 16.63
CA ASP A 87 -16.33 -14.04 17.21
C ASP A 87 -15.49 -14.86 18.21
N GLN A 88 -14.17 -14.85 18.06
CA GLN A 88 -13.26 -15.73 18.80
C GLN A 88 -12.39 -15.02 19.84
N MET A 89 -12.38 -13.68 19.84
CA MET A 89 -11.48 -12.90 20.68
C MET A 89 -11.80 -13.09 22.16
N GLN A 90 -10.76 -13.29 22.96
CA GLN A 90 -10.84 -13.38 24.42
C GLN A 90 -10.01 -12.26 25.07
N THR A 91 -10.70 -11.20 25.48
CA THR A 91 -10.12 -10.00 26.10
C THR A 91 -9.86 -10.19 27.60
N GLY A 92 -8.77 -9.62 28.11
CA GLY A 92 -8.42 -9.62 29.54
C GLY A 92 -6.91 -9.53 29.76
N PRO A 93 -6.39 -9.98 30.92
CA PRO A 93 -4.96 -10.03 31.21
C PRO A 93 -4.14 -10.67 30.09
N ALA A 94 -3.05 -10.01 29.69
CA ALA A 94 -2.11 -10.47 28.69
C ALA A 94 -0.67 -10.24 29.18
N ASN A 95 0.26 -11.12 28.77
CA ASN A 95 1.64 -11.10 29.26
C ASN A 95 2.38 -9.80 28.91
N ALA A 96 2.32 -9.38 27.64
CA ALA A 96 3.01 -8.17 27.16
C ALA A 96 2.51 -6.92 27.87
N ILE A 97 1.18 -6.78 27.97
CA ILE A 97 0.52 -5.70 28.70
C ILE A 97 0.92 -5.70 30.18
N SER A 98 0.98 -6.86 30.82
CA SER A 98 1.36 -6.97 32.23
C SER A 98 2.81 -6.55 32.49
N LEU A 99 3.75 -6.94 31.62
CA LEU A 99 5.14 -6.52 31.68
C LEU A 99 5.30 -5.01 31.46
N LEU A 100 4.56 -4.43 30.52
CA LEU A 100 4.58 -3.00 30.24
C LEU A 100 3.99 -2.18 31.40
N ILE A 101 2.95 -2.69 32.04
CA ILE A 101 2.36 -2.08 33.23
C ILE A 101 3.38 -2.13 34.37
N ALA A 102 4.03 -3.27 34.61
CA ALA A 102 5.09 -3.38 35.61
C ALA A 102 6.20 -2.35 35.37
N SER A 103 6.77 -2.30 34.16
CA SER A 103 7.87 -1.40 33.83
C SER A 103 7.47 0.08 33.85
N SER A 104 6.22 0.41 33.50
CA SER A 104 5.72 1.79 33.50
C SER A 104 5.37 2.27 34.91
N LEU A 105 4.79 1.41 35.74
CA LEU A 105 4.34 1.79 37.09
C LEU A 105 5.47 1.77 38.10
N THR A 106 6.40 0.81 38.04
CA THR A 106 7.55 0.73 38.95
C THR A 106 8.44 1.98 38.90
N ALA A 107 8.45 2.68 37.77
CA ALA A 107 9.15 3.96 37.60
C ALA A 107 8.50 5.13 38.37
N ILE A 108 7.27 4.97 38.84
CA ILE A 108 6.43 6.04 39.42
C ILE A 108 6.02 5.71 40.85
N VAL A 109 5.64 4.45 41.12
CA VAL A 109 5.08 3.98 42.39
C VAL A 109 5.76 2.68 42.81
N ALA A 110 6.03 2.53 44.11
CA ALA A 110 6.63 1.32 44.65
C ALA A 110 5.66 0.11 44.53
N PRO A 111 6.13 -1.04 44.03
CA PRO A 111 5.34 -2.27 43.94
C PRO A 111 4.78 -2.74 45.28
N GLY A 112 3.62 -3.39 45.26
CA GLY A 112 2.96 -3.93 46.46
C GLY A 112 2.26 -2.89 47.35
N SER A 113 2.34 -1.60 47.03
CA SER A 113 1.56 -0.55 47.70
C SER A 113 0.10 -0.50 47.19
N SER A 114 -0.81 0.03 48.01
CA SER A 114 -2.20 0.30 47.57
C SER A 114 -2.25 1.33 46.45
N GLU A 115 -1.34 2.31 46.46
CA GLU A 115 -1.19 3.33 45.42
C GLU A 115 -0.83 2.71 44.07
N TYR A 116 -0.02 1.64 44.05
CA TYR A 116 0.36 0.94 42.83
C TYR A 116 -0.86 0.32 42.13
N ALA A 117 -1.73 -0.32 42.92
CA ALA A 117 -2.99 -0.89 42.43
C ALA A 117 -3.95 0.20 41.90
N ILE A 118 -4.06 1.33 42.61
CA ILE A 118 -4.88 2.48 42.16
C ILE A 118 -4.33 3.06 40.85
N ALA A 119 -3.00 3.22 40.74
CA ALA A 119 -2.35 3.72 39.53
C ALA A 119 -2.56 2.79 38.34
N ALA A 120 -2.54 1.46 38.55
CA ALA A 120 -2.87 0.48 37.52
C ALA A 120 -4.33 0.60 37.03
N GLY A 121 -5.28 0.82 37.94
CA GLY A 121 -6.68 1.07 37.61
C GLY A 121 -6.88 2.37 36.80
N VAL A 122 -6.23 3.47 37.21
CA VAL A 122 -6.24 4.74 36.46
C VAL A 122 -5.63 4.55 35.06
N MET A 123 -4.49 3.87 34.96
CA MET A 123 -3.85 3.56 33.68
C MET A 123 -4.77 2.73 32.79
N ALA A 124 -5.52 1.76 33.32
CA ALA A 124 -6.49 0.97 32.56
C ALA A 124 -7.61 1.83 31.95
N VAL A 125 -8.13 2.79 32.72
CA VAL A 125 -9.12 3.75 32.20
C VAL A 125 -8.51 4.62 31.11
N MET A 126 -7.29 5.14 31.29
CA MET A 126 -6.60 5.95 30.28
C MET A 126 -6.34 5.18 28.98
N VAL A 127 -5.87 3.94 29.09
CA VAL A 127 -5.69 3.01 27.98
C VAL A 127 -7.02 2.82 27.26
N GLY A 128 -8.10 2.56 27.99
CA GLY A 128 -9.41 2.33 27.40
C GLY A 128 -10.00 3.55 26.69
N VAL A 129 -9.83 4.75 27.26
CA VAL A 129 -10.22 6.02 26.62
C VAL A 129 -9.44 6.25 25.33
N PHE A 130 -8.13 6.00 25.34
CA PHE A 130 -7.29 6.09 24.14
C PHE A 130 -7.76 5.12 23.05
N GLN A 131 -7.95 3.83 23.38
CA GLN A 131 -8.38 2.80 22.44
C GLN A 131 -9.79 3.06 21.87
N LEU A 132 -10.71 3.50 22.73
CA LEU A 132 -12.05 3.93 22.32
C LEU A 132 -11.96 5.09 21.32
N GLY A 133 -11.13 6.10 21.61
CA GLY A 133 -10.86 7.21 20.71
C GLY A 133 -10.36 6.75 19.35
N MET A 134 -9.35 5.87 19.32
CA MET A 134 -8.78 5.29 18.09
C MET A 134 -9.83 4.55 17.23
N GLY A 135 -10.74 3.81 17.87
CA GLY A 135 -11.86 3.16 17.18
C GLY A 135 -12.88 4.15 16.61
N LEU A 136 -13.21 5.20 17.36
CA LEU A 136 -14.17 6.23 16.94
C LEU A 136 -13.66 7.07 15.76
N VAL A 137 -12.38 7.41 15.73
CA VAL A 137 -11.74 8.12 14.59
C VAL A 137 -11.41 7.20 13.40
N ARG A 138 -11.79 5.92 13.48
CA ARG A 138 -11.62 4.89 12.43
C ARG A 138 -10.17 4.56 12.06
N LEU A 139 -9.25 4.64 13.02
CA LEU A 139 -7.84 4.32 12.79
C LEU A 139 -7.55 2.81 12.72
N GLY A 140 -8.54 1.95 12.98
CA GLY A 140 -8.48 0.52 12.70
C GLY A 140 -8.32 0.18 11.21
N MET A 141 -8.52 1.14 10.30
CA MET A 141 -8.22 0.95 8.86
C MET A 141 -6.76 0.55 8.62
N LEU A 142 -5.82 1.01 9.45
CA LEU A 142 -4.39 0.68 9.31
C LEU A 142 -4.13 -0.83 9.44
N VAL A 143 -5.03 -1.57 10.09
CA VAL A 143 -4.98 -3.03 10.22
C VAL A 143 -5.34 -3.74 8.90
N ASN A 144 -5.92 -3.05 7.92
CA ASN A 144 -6.20 -3.61 6.59
C ASN A 144 -4.92 -3.85 5.76
N PHE A 145 -3.80 -3.24 6.13
CA PHE A 145 -2.52 -3.43 5.44
C PHE A 145 -1.77 -4.70 5.87
N VAL A 146 -2.34 -5.51 6.77
CA VAL A 146 -1.81 -6.83 7.13
C VAL A 146 -2.09 -7.80 5.98
N SER A 147 -1.06 -8.14 5.21
CA SER A 147 -1.20 -9.13 4.14
C SER A 147 -1.42 -10.53 4.69
N HIS A 148 -2.03 -11.39 3.89
CA HIS A 148 -2.31 -12.78 4.26
C HIS A 148 -1.03 -13.55 4.65
N SER A 149 0.09 -13.26 3.98
CA SER A 149 1.41 -13.83 4.29
C SER A 149 1.89 -13.48 5.69
N VAL A 150 1.65 -12.25 6.17
CA VAL A 150 1.95 -11.85 7.56
C VAL A 150 1.12 -12.68 8.53
N ILE A 151 -0.17 -12.86 8.25
CA ILE A 151 -1.08 -13.59 9.13
C ILE A 151 -0.65 -15.06 9.28
N VAL A 152 -0.34 -15.74 8.17
CA VAL A 152 0.08 -17.16 8.19
C VAL A 152 1.44 -17.32 8.87
N GLY A 153 2.40 -16.43 8.57
CA GLY A 153 3.72 -16.43 9.22
C GLY A 153 3.63 -16.20 10.73
N PHE A 154 2.82 -15.22 11.13
CA PHE A 154 2.53 -14.90 12.52
C PHE A 154 1.85 -16.05 13.27
N ALA A 155 0.76 -16.60 12.73
CA ALA A 155 0.01 -17.67 13.37
C ALA A 155 0.89 -18.92 13.59
N SER A 156 1.70 -19.26 12.59
CA SER A 156 2.65 -20.37 12.66
C SER A 156 3.75 -20.12 13.69
N GLY A 157 4.33 -18.92 13.70
CA GLY A 157 5.37 -18.52 14.66
C GLY A 157 4.85 -18.52 16.09
N ALA A 158 3.64 -17.98 16.31
CA ALA A 158 2.99 -17.95 17.61
C ALA A 158 2.62 -19.36 18.09
N GLY A 159 2.16 -20.25 17.21
CA GLY A 159 1.95 -21.66 17.52
C GLY A 159 3.22 -22.36 18.00
N VAL A 160 4.35 -22.17 17.31
CA VAL A 160 5.65 -22.72 17.73
C VAL A 160 6.12 -22.11 19.06
N LEU A 161 6.00 -20.80 19.22
CA LEU A 161 6.40 -20.09 20.44
C LEU A 161 5.60 -20.55 21.67
N ILE A 162 4.28 -20.72 21.50
CA ILE A 162 3.43 -21.24 22.57
C ILE A 162 3.83 -22.65 22.94
N ALA A 163 3.97 -23.55 21.95
CA ALA A 163 4.40 -24.91 22.21
C ALA A 163 5.72 -24.94 22.99
N LEU A 164 6.71 -24.15 22.56
CA LEU A 164 8.00 -24.02 23.23
C LEU A 164 7.89 -23.54 24.69
N LYS A 165 7.14 -22.46 24.94
CA LYS A 165 6.98 -21.92 26.31
C LYS A 165 6.23 -22.87 27.23
N GLN A 166 5.34 -23.71 26.69
CA GLN A 166 4.59 -24.68 27.47
C GLN A 166 5.41 -25.95 27.80
N PHE A 167 6.55 -26.21 27.16
CA PHE A 167 7.38 -27.38 27.49
C PHE A 167 7.96 -27.32 28.92
N GLN A 168 8.35 -26.14 29.42
CA GLN A 168 8.88 -25.99 30.77
C GLN A 168 7.87 -26.44 31.85
N PRO A 169 6.65 -25.85 31.93
CA PRO A 169 5.63 -26.28 32.89
C PRO A 169 5.11 -27.71 32.63
N LEU A 170 5.12 -28.20 31.39
CA LEU A 170 4.78 -29.59 31.08
C LEU A 170 5.73 -30.57 31.78
N LEU A 171 7.04 -30.28 31.77
CA LEU A 171 8.09 -31.11 32.37
C LEU A 171 8.31 -30.83 33.87
N GLY A 172 7.59 -29.84 34.43
CA GLY A 172 7.80 -29.36 35.80
C GLY A 172 9.13 -28.64 36.02
N LEU A 173 9.69 -28.05 34.95
CA LEU A 173 10.92 -27.26 35.04
C LEU A 173 10.60 -25.84 35.53
N PRO A 174 11.49 -25.22 36.32
CA PRO A 174 11.40 -23.81 36.67
C PRO A 174 11.25 -22.93 35.42
N SER A 175 10.30 -22.00 35.48
CA SER A 175 10.15 -20.98 34.44
C SER A 175 11.39 -20.09 34.43
N GLY A 176 12.04 -19.97 33.27
CA GLY A 176 13.30 -19.25 33.18
C GLY A 176 13.78 -19.07 31.75
N GLY A 177 14.58 -18.03 31.54
CA GLY A 177 15.13 -17.65 30.24
C GLY A 177 14.32 -16.55 29.55
N GLY A 178 14.96 -15.41 29.29
CA GLY A 178 14.38 -14.33 28.51
C GLY A 178 14.28 -14.71 27.02
N GLY A 179 13.10 -14.55 26.44
CA GLY A 179 12.85 -14.85 25.03
C GLY A 179 13.01 -16.33 24.66
N THR A 180 13.01 -16.61 23.35
CA THR A 180 13.05 -17.98 22.81
C THR A 180 14.37 -18.67 23.06
N ILE A 181 15.50 -17.98 22.83
CA ILE A 181 16.84 -18.56 23.04
C ILE A 181 17.04 -18.90 24.51
N GLY A 182 16.68 -18.00 25.42
CA GLY A 182 16.77 -18.25 26.86
C GLY A 182 15.90 -19.43 27.30
N THR A 183 14.70 -19.58 26.71
CA THR A 183 13.83 -20.72 27.00
C THR A 183 14.46 -22.03 26.55
N LEU A 184 15.04 -22.10 25.34
CA LEU A 184 15.74 -23.29 24.84
C LEU A 184 16.95 -23.65 25.70
N THR A 185 17.78 -22.68 26.05
CA THR A 185 18.98 -22.92 26.89
C THR A 185 18.57 -23.38 28.29
N ASN A 186 17.51 -22.80 28.86
CA ASN A 186 17.00 -23.24 30.16
C ASN A 186 16.48 -24.68 30.11
N ILE A 187 15.73 -25.05 29.07
CA ILE A 187 15.28 -26.44 28.86
C ILE A 187 16.47 -27.37 28.73
N ALA A 188 17.45 -27.03 27.88
CA ALA A 188 18.63 -27.87 27.64
C ALA A 188 19.45 -28.11 28.92
N ASN A 189 19.63 -27.06 29.73
CA ASN A 189 20.41 -27.14 30.97
C ASN A 189 19.69 -27.90 32.09
N GLN A 190 18.35 -27.87 32.12
CA GLN A 190 17.56 -28.42 33.22
C GLN A 190 16.81 -29.71 32.86
N ILE A 191 16.95 -30.23 31.64
CA ILE A 191 16.20 -31.42 31.19
C ILE A 191 16.42 -32.65 32.07
N ALA A 192 17.60 -32.78 32.68
CA ALA A 192 17.92 -33.86 33.62
C ALA A 192 17.17 -33.75 34.96
N ASN A 193 16.66 -32.55 35.29
CA ASN A 193 15.94 -32.24 36.54
C ASN A 193 14.42 -32.23 36.35
N LEU A 194 13.89 -32.95 35.35
CA LEU A 194 12.45 -33.03 35.12
C LEU A 194 11.72 -33.62 36.34
N HIS A 195 10.55 -33.07 36.66
CA HIS A 195 9.72 -33.59 37.74
C HIS A 195 8.78 -34.67 37.20
N ALA A 196 9.08 -35.94 37.52
CA ALA A 196 8.39 -37.09 36.93
C ALA A 196 6.86 -37.10 37.17
N PRO A 197 6.33 -36.80 38.38
CA PRO A 197 4.88 -36.71 38.60
C PRO A 197 4.22 -35.62 37.73
N THR A 198 4.83 -34.45 37.65
CA THR A 198 4.31 -33.33 36.84
C THR A 198 4.28 -33.68 35.36
N THR A 199 5.37 -34.29 34.88
CA THR A 199 5.52 -34.76 33.49
C THR A 199 4.48 -35.84 33.17
N ALA A 200 4.26 -36.80 34.06
CA ALA A 200 3.28 -37.86 33.87
C ALA A 200 1.85 -37.30 33.77
N VAL A 201 1.48 -36.34 34.60
CA VAL A 201 0.17 -35.67 34.51
C VAL A 201 0.03 -34.90 33.19
N GLY A 202 1.04 -34.14 32.78
CA GLY A 202 1.01 -33.36 31.54
C GLY A 202 0.97 -34.22 30.28
N VAL A 203 1.88 -35.18 30.15
CA VAL A 203 1.94 -36.11 29.01
C VAL A 203 0.73 -37.04 29.00
N GLY A 204 0.29 -37.54 30.16
CA GLY A 204 -0.92 -38.33 30.29
C GLY A 204 -2.16 -37.57 29.82
N THR A 205 -2.29 -36.30 30.20
CA THR A 205 -3.33 -35.38 29.70
C THR A 205 -3.26 -35.29 28.18
N MET A 206 -2.08 -35.09 27.58
CA MET A 206 -1.94 -35.03 26.11
C MET A 206 -2.37 -36.33 25.42
N ILE A 207 -1.98 -37.49 25.95
CA ILE A 207 -2.34 -38.79 25.40
C ILE A 207 -3.86 -38.98 25.45
N VAL A 208 -4.48 -38.74 26.60
CA VAL A 208 -5.94 -38.87 26.77
C VAL A 208 -6.66 -37.89 25.85
N TYR A 209 -6.17 -36.65 25.72
CA TYR A 209 -6.71 -35.67 24.78
C TYR A 209 -6.70 -36.19 23.35
N LEU A 210 -5.55 -36.67 22.86
CA LEU A 210 -5.40 -37.14 21.47
C LEU A 210 -6.24 -38.37 21.20
N VAL A 211 -6.27 -39.32 22.14
CA VAL A 211 -7.11 -40.52 22.06
C VAL A 211 -8.58 -40.12 22.00
N MET A 212 -9.06 -39.30 22.94
CA MET A 212 -10.47 -38.93 22.99
C MET A 212 -10.91 -38.13 21.77
N ARG A 213 -10.05 -37.23 21.26
CA ARG A 213 -10.29 -36.49 20.01
C ARG A 213 -10.36 -37.42 18.80
N ARG A 214 -9.62 -38.54 18.80
CA ARG A 214 -9.68 -39.57 17.75
C ARG A 214 -10.95 -40.40 17.83
N LEU A 215 -11.44 -40.71 19.04
CA LEU A 215 -12.68 -41.45 19.23
C LEU A 215 -13.92 -40.60 18.90
N ASN A 216 -13.98 -39.37 19.40
CA ASN A 216 -15.13 -38.49 19.16
C ASN A 216 -14.74 -37.02 19.16
N ARG A 217 -14.65 -36.44 17.96
CA ARG A 217 -14.34 -35.01 17.75
C ARG A 217 -15.41 -34.05 18.28
N ARG A 218 -16.60 -34.54 18.68
CA ARG A 218 -17.69 -33.70 19.20
C ARG A 218 -17.64 -33.50 20.71
N LEU A 219 -16.77 -34.22 21.43
CA LEU A 219 -16.64 -34.07 22.88
C LEU A 219 -15.82 -32.82 23.21
N PRO A 220 -16.16 -32.10 24.30
CA PRO A 220 -15.38 -30.98 24.83
C PRO A 220 -14.10 -31.49 25.47
N THR A 221 -13.20 -31.97 24.61
CA THR A 221 -12.01 -32.72 24.99
C THR A 221 -11.10 -31.93 25.93
N PRO A 222 -10.80 -30.65 25.70
CA PRO A 222 -9.96 -29.90 26.63
C PRO A 222 -10.57 -29.85 28.05
N LEU A 223 -11.88 -29.60 28.18
CA LEU A 223 -12.56 -29.53 29.48
C LEU A 223 -12.54 -30.87 30.22
N ILE A 224 -12.92 -31.96 29.55
CA ILE A 224 -13.01 -33.29 30.16
C ILE A 224 -11.64 -33.72 30.70
N VAL A 225 -10.58 -33.52 29.92
CA VAL A 225 -9.24 -33.94 30.31
C VAL A 225 -8.70 -33.07 31.46
N MET A 226 -9.02 -31.77 31.49
CA MET A 226 -8.66 -30.89 32.61
C MET A 226 -9.37 -31.29 33.91
N ILE A 227 -10.66 -31.62 33.86
CA ILE A 227 -11.41 -32.10 35.01
C ILE A 227 -10.83 -33.44 35.49
N ALA A 228 -10.59 -34.39 34.57
CA ALA A 228 -10.00 -35.67 34.90
C ALA A 228 -8.62 -35.52 35.55
N ALA A 229 -7.75 -34.66 35.01
CA ALA A 229 -6.44 -34.37 35.60
C ALA A 229 -6.55 -33.77 37.00
N SER A 230 -7.50 -32.85 37.21
CA SER A 230 -7.73 -32.22 38.53
C SER A 230 -8.22 -33.24 39.57
N LEU A 231 -9.11 -34.15 39.17
CA LEU A 231 -9.57 -35.26 40.03
C LEU A 231 -8.43 -36.22 40.37
N ILE A 232 -7.56 -36.54 39.40
CA ILE A 232 -6.39 -37.40 39.62
C ILE A 232 -5.44 -36.75 40.63
N VAL A 233 -5.13 -35.46 40.48
CA VAL A 233 -4.28 -34.70 41.42
C VAL A 233 -4.89 -34.71 42.82
N PHE A 234 -6.20 -34.48 42.93
CA PHE A 234 -6.92 -34.49 44.21
C PHE A 234 -6.88 -35.86 44.90
N PHE A 235 -7.26 -36.93 44.19
CA PHE A 235 -7.35 -38.28 44.80
C PHE A 235 -5.99 -38.89 45.12
N LEU A 236 -4.97 -38.62 44.30
CA LEU A 236 -3.61 -39.11 44.51
C LEU A 236 -2.75 -38.17 45.37
N LYS A 237 -3.32 -37.04 45.82
CA LYS A 237 -2.62 -36.01 46.62
C LYS A 237 -1.31 -35.58 45.98
N LEU A 238 -1.33 -35.37 44.66
CA LEU A 238 -0.12 -35.01 43.90
C LEU A 238 0.33 -33.57 44.19
N ASP A 239 -0.56 -32.74 44.72
CA ASP A 239 -0.24 -31.43 45.28
C ASP A 239 0.73 -31.54 46.46
N GLU A 240 0.59 -32.56 47.33
CA GLU A 240 1.55 -32.86 48.41
C GLU A 240 2.91 -33.37 47.85
N GLN A 241 2.95 -33.83 46.59
CA GLN A 241 4.15 -34.27 45.88
C GLN A 241 4.79 -33.17 45.03
N ASN A 242 4.53 -31.90 45.31
CA ASN A 242 5.05 -30.73 44.58
C ASN A 242 4.61 -30.63 43.12
N VAL A 243 3.48 -31.24 42.73
CA VAL A 243 2.86 -30.90 41.43
C VAL A 243 2.28 -29.49 41.53
N ALA A 244 2.71 -28.61 40.63
CA ALA A 244 2.27 -27.22 40.63
C ALA A 244 0.78 -27.11 40.29
N VAL A 245 0.02 -26.57 41.24
CA VAL A 245 -1.41 -26.28 41.15
C VAL A 245 -1.67 -24.79 41.40
N ILE A 246 -2.89 -24.34 41.13
CA ILE A 246 -3.26 -22.91 41.22
C ILE A 246 -3.32 -22.41 42.67
N GLY A 247 -3.77 -23.23 43.61
CA GLY A 247 -3.93 -22.86 45.02
C GLY A 247 -5.25 -22.14 45.35
N GLN A 248 -5.36 -21.62 46.57
CA GLN A 248 -6.61 -21.04 47.10
C GLN A 248 -6.85 -19.62 46.56
N LEU A 249 -8.09 -19.34 46.14
CA LEU A 249 -8.53 -18.02 45.69
C LEU A 249 -9.46 -17.36 46.72
N SER A 250 -9.34 -16.05 46.87
CA SER A 250 -10.29 -15.23 47.65
C SER A 250 -11.51 -14.91 46.78
N ALA A 251 -12.69 -15.35 47.22
CA ALA A 251 -13.93 -15.14 46.48
C ALA A 251 -14.57 -13.78 46.84
N SER A 252 -14.56 -12.84 45.90
CA SER A 252 -15.26 -11.56 46.02
C SER A 252 -15.70 -11.03 44.64
N LEU A 253 -16.82 -10.30 44.62
CA LEU A 253 -17.27 -9.63 43.39
C LEU A 253 -16.30 -8.48 43.04
N PRO A 254 -16.09 -8.15 41.76
CA PRO A 254 -15.31 -6.97 41.36
C PRO A 254 -15.93 -5.70 41.99
N PRO A 255 -15.26 -5.05 42.96
CA PRO A 255 -15.79 -3.86 43.61
C PRO A 255 -15.49 -2.62 42.76
N LEU A 256 -16.35 -1.60 42.87
CA LEU A 256 -16.07 -0.30 42.26
C LEU A 256 -14.78 0.27 42.89
N ALA A 257 -13.82 0.65 42.05
CA ALA A 257 -12.56 1.22 42.49
C ALA A 257 -12.72 2.71 42.79
N ASP A 258 -12.18 3.16 43.93
CA ASP A 258 -12.05 4.58 44.25
C ASP A 258 -10.81 5.14 43.54
N LEU A 259 -10.98 5.57 42.30
CA LEU A 259 -9.88 6.04 41.44
C LEU A 259 -9.83 7.58 41.39
N PRO A 260 -8.66 8.20 41.57
CA PRO A 260 -8.48 9.65 41.46
C PRO A 260 -8.42 10.09 39.98
N LEU A 261 -9.51 9.88 39.23
CA LEU A 261 -9.61 10.16 37.78
C LEU A 261 -9.48 11.64 37.41
N LEU A 262 -9.49 12.55 38.38
CA LEU A 262 -9.30 13.99 38.20
C LEU A 262 -7.92 14.48 38.69
N ASN A 263 -7.03 13.58 39.12
CA ASN A 263 -5.68 13.95 39.50
C ASN A 263 -4.80 14.14 38.25
N LEU A 264 -4.69 15.38 37.78
CA LEU A 264 -3.91 15.74 36.59
C LEU A 264 -2.42 15.38 36.72
N GLU A 265 -1.85 15.42 37.92
CA GLU A 265 -0.44 15.07 38.14
C GLU A 265 -0.22 13.58 37.91
N LEU A 266 -1.08 12.72 38.48
CA LEU A 266 -1.01 11.28 38.27
C LEU A 266 -1.25 10.92 36.80
N ILE A 267 -2.27 11.53 36.17
CA ILE A 267 -2.56 11.33 34.74
C ILE A 267 -1.36 11.72 33.88
N SER A 268 -0.72 12.86 34.16
CA SER A 268 0.47 13.30 33.43
C SER A 268 1.60 12.29 33.54
N LYS A 269 1.88 11.77 34.75
CA LYS A 269 2.93 10.77 34.99
C LYS A 269 2.63 9.44 34.29
N LEU A 270 1.37 9.02 34.25
CA LEU A 270 0.95 7.76 33.63
C LEU A 270 0.76 7.85 32.12
N SER A 271 0.65 9.05 31.53
CA SER A 271 0.26 9.27 30.14
C SER A 271 1.12 8.51 29.12
N ALA A 272 2.44 8.59 29.23
CA ALA A 272 3.35 7.91 28.32
C ALA A 272 3.21 6.37 28.40
N GLY A 273 3.12 5.82 29.62
CA GLY A 273 2.91 4.40 29.84
C GLY A 273 1.53 3.93 29.34
N ALA A 274 0.47 4.70 29.59
CA ALA A 274 -0.87 4.40 29.12
C ALA A 274 -0.97 4.43 27.58
N LEU A 275 -0.31 5.39 26.92
CA LEU A 275 -0.24 5.44 25.46
C LEU A 275 0.52 4.24 24.89
N ALA A 276 1.64 3.86 25.50
CA ALA A 276 2.41 2.68 25.09
C ALA A 276 1.59 1.39 25.26
N VAL A 277 1.01 1.17 26.44
CA VAL A 277 0.15 0.01 26.73
C VAL A 277 -1.06 -0.01 25.79
N GLY A 278 -1.69 1.14 25.56
CA GLY A 278 -2.83 1.26 24.67
C GLY A 278 -2.49 0.94 23.23
N ALA A 279 -1.41 1.49 22.69
CA ALA A 279 -0.95 1.25 21.33
C ALA A 279 -0.55 -0.21 21.12
N ILE A 280 0.25 -0.78 22.03
CA ILE A 280 0.67 -2.18 21.97
C ILE A 280 -0.55 -3.11 22.09
N GLY A 281 -1.49 -2.82 22.98
CA GLY A 281 -2.74 -3.58 23.10
C GLY A 281 -3.60 -3.56 21.84
N LEU A 282 -3.64 -2.43 21.10
CA LEU A 282 -4.32 -2.37 19.80
C LEU A 282 -3.61 -3.18 18.73
N VAL A 283 -2.27 -3.14 18.67
CA VAL A 283 -1.48 -3.94 17.72
C VAL A 283 -1.66 -5.43 17.99
N GLU A 284 -1.58 -5.85 19.26
CA GLU A 284 -1.79 -7.25 19.67
C GLU A 284 -3.22 -7.71 19.33
N THR A 285 -4.23 -6.91 19.70
CA THR A 285 -5.63 -7.22 19.39
C THR A 285 -5.86 -7.32 17.88
N ALA A 286 -5.34 -6.37 17.11
CA ALA A 286 -5.47 -6.35 15.65
C ALA A 286 -4.87 -7.61 15.02
N ALA A 287 -3.67 -8.00 15.46
CA ALA A 287 -2.99 -9.20 14.99
C ALA A 287 -3.79 -10.48 15.30
N ILE A 288 -4.25 -10.62 16.55
CA ILE A 288 -5.03 -11.79 16.98
C ILE A 288 -6.36 -11.84 16.24
N ALA A 289 -7.08 -10.72 16.16
CA ALA A 289 -8.38 -10.66 15.49
C ALA A 289 -8.26 -11.02 14.00
N ARG A 290 -7.23 -10.51 13.31
CA ARG A 290 -6.92 -10.87 11.91
C ARG A 290 -6.57 -12.35 11.77
N SER A 291 -5.73 -12.88 12.65
CA SER A 291 -5.35 -14.29 12.64
C SER A 291 -6.53 -15.21 12.84
N MET A 292 -7.41 -14.91 13.80
CA MET A 292 -8.64 -15.66 14.02
C MET A 292 -9.61 -15.50 12.85
N ALA A 293 -9.69 -14.31 12.25
CA ALA A 293 -10.55 -14.07 11.11
C ALA A 293 -10.12 -14.84 9.85
N ALA A 294 -8.81 -14.96 9.61
CA ALA A 294 -8.29 -15.78 8.53
C ALA A 294 -8.63 -17.27 8.70
N GLN A 295 -8.59 -17.79 9.94
CA GLN A 295 -8.92 -19.19 10.22
C GLN A 295 -10.43 -19.50 10.16
N THR A 296 -11.27 -18.52 10.49
CA THR A 296 -12.74 -18.71 10.56
C THR A 296 -13.48 -18.23 9.30
N GLY A 297 -12.87 -17.36 8.50
CA GLY A 297 -13.51 -16.67 7.38
C GLY A 297 -14.50 -15.57 7.81
N GLN A 298 -14.52 -15.17 9.09
CA GLN A 298 -15.41 -14.10 9.57
C GLN A 298 -15.02 -12.73 8.99
N ARG A 299 -15.99 -11.82 8.90
CA ARG A 299 -15.74 -10.42 8.56
C ARG A 299 -15.41 -9.65 9.82
N LEU A 300 -14.20 -9.12 9.90
CA LEU A 300 -13.72 -8.31 11.02
C LEU A 300 -13.88 -6.82 10.73
N ASP A 301 -14.52 -6.09 11.64
CA ASP A 301 -14.46 -4.63 11.72
C ASP A 301 -13.45 -4.23 12.80
N SER A 302 -12.25 -3.81 12.38
CA SER A 302 -11.16 -3.42 13.29
C SER A 302 -11.52 -2.20 14.16
N ASN A 303 -12.36 -1.29 13.67
CA ASN A 303 -12.75 -0.12 14.45
C ASN A 303 -13.70 -0.51 15.59
N GLN A 304 -14.66 -1.38 15.30
CA GLN A 304 -15.55 -1.95 16.32
C GLN A 304 -14.74 -2.75 17.35
N GLU A 305 -13.75 -3.51 16.91
CA GLU A 305 -12.86 -4.24 17.82
C GLU A 305 -12.12 -3.29 18.76
N PHE A 306 -11.60 -2.16 18.27
CA PHE A 306 -10.92 -1.15 19.09
C PHE A 306 -11.87 -0.49 20.10
N VAL A 307 -13.11 -0.20 19.69
CA VAL A 307 -14.17 0.27 20.60
C VAL A 307 -14.43 -0.75 21.71
N GLY A 308 -14.54 -2.04 21.36
CA GLY A 308 -14.73 -3.13 22.32
C GLY A 308 -13.59 -3.25 23.34
N GLN A 309 -12.32 -3.19 22.89
CA GLN A 309 -11.16 -3.18 23.77
C GLN A 309 -11.12 -1.93 24.67
N GLY A 310 -11.43 -0.76 24.10
CA GLY A 310 -11.47 0.49 24.84
C GLY A 310 -12.49 0.48 25.98
N LEU A 311 -13.72 0.06 25.68
CA LEU A 311 -14.77 -0.10 26.69
C LEU A 311 -14.42 -1.17 27.72
N ALA A 312 -13.83 -2.30 27.30
CA ALA A 312 -13.38 -3.34 28.22
C ALA A 312 -12.34 -2.79 29.20
N ASN A 313 -11.32 -2.05 28.73
CA ASN A 313 -10.29 -1.47 29.58
C ASN A 313 -10.82 -0.40 30.55
N ILE A 314 -11.77 0.43 30.12
CA ILE A 314 -12.45 1.38 31.02
C ILE A 314 -13.17 0.63 32.13
N VAL A 315 -13.98 -0.38 31.79
CA VAL A 315 -14.76 -1.14 32.78
C VAL A 315 -13.84 -1.95 33.70
N MET A 316 -12.78 -2.58 33.16
CA MET A 316 -11.81 -3.28 33.99
C MET A 316 -11.19 -2.35 35.03
N GLY A 317 -10.73 -1.15 34.65
CA GLY A 317 -10.18 -0.18 35.59
C GLY A 317 -11.17 0.27 36.66
N LEU A 318 -12.40 0.62 36.27
CA LEU A 318 -13.44 1.10 37.19
C LEU A 318 -13.89 0.04 38.23
N PHE A 319 -13.66 -1.24 37.98
CA PHE A 319 -14.05 -2.35 38.86
C PHE A 319 -12.83 -3.08 39.44
N SER A 320 -11.79 -2.32 39.80
CA SER A 320 -10.59 -2.83 40.46
C SER A 320 -9.78 -3.87 39.66
N GLY A 321 -9.91 -3.87 38.34
CA GLY A 321 -9.02 -4.59 37.44
C GLY A 321 -7.88 -3.70 36.94
N TYR A 322 -7.10 -4.22 36.00
CA TYR A 322 -6.01 -3.51 35.33
C TYR A 322 -6.11 -3.68 33.82
N ALA A 323 -5.30 -2.94 33.06
CA ALA A 323 -5.40 -2.93 31.60
C ALA A 323 -5.07 -4.31 31.01
N GLY A 324 -5.80 -4.68 29.97
CA GLY A 324 -5.65 -5.93 29.24
C GLY A 324 -5.78 -5.74 27.72
N ALA A 325 -5.69 -6.85 27.01
CA ALA A 325 -5.82 -6.90 25.56
C ALA A 325 -6.42 -8.25 25.13
N GLY A 326 -6.57 -8.44 23.82
CA GLY A 326 -6.84 -9.76 23.26
C GLY A 326 -5.75 -10.77 23.66
N SER A 327 -6.14 -12.02 23.98
CA SER A 327 -5.20 -13.11 24.25
C SER A 327 -5.23 -14.14 23.13
N PHE A 328 -4.08 -14.36 22.50
CA PHE A 328 -3.95 -15.33 21.42
C PHE A 328 -4.24 -16.76 21.90
N SER A 329 -3.61 -17.20 23.00
CA SER A 329 -3.80 -18.56 23.53
C SER A 329 -5.25 -18.84 23.93
N ARG A 330 -5.94 -17.88 24.58
CA ARG A 330 -7.36 -18.05 24.94
C ARG A 330 -8.26 -18.06 23.71
N SER A 331 -8.01 -17.20 22.74
CA SER A 331 -8.79 -17.14 21.49
C SER A 331 -8.59 -18.41 20.65
N ALA A 332 -7.38 -18.97 20.62
CA ALA A 332 -7.09 -20.25 19.96
C ALA A 332 -7.81 -21.42 20.63
N VAL A 333 -7.84 -21.46 21.97
CA VAL A 333 -8.62 -22.47 22.70
C VAL A 333 -10.12 -22.29 22.44
N ASN A 334 -10.61 -21.05 22.44
CA ASN A 334 -12.01 -20.73 22.14
C ASN A 334 -12.43 -21.29 20.76
N PHE A 335 -11.61 -21.01 19.74
CA PHE A 335 -11.79 -21.49 18.38
C PHE A 335 -11.76 -23.03 18.30
N THR A 336 -10.75 -23.67 18.90
CA THR A 336 -10.62 -25.14 18.87
C THR A 336 -11.67 -25.87 19.70
N ALA A 337 -12.24 -25.22 20.72
CA ALA A 337 -13.38 -25.72 21.48
C ALA A 337 -14.71 -25.58 20.72
N GLY A 338 -14.70 -24.92 19.55
CA GLY A 338 -15.82 -24.87 18.62
C GLY A 338 -16.72 -23.66 18.77
N ALA A 339 -16.25 -22.58 19.42
CA ALA A 339 -17.00 -21.32 19.52
C ALA A 339 -17.43 -20.82 18.12
N LYS A 340 -18.65 -20.29 18.05
CA LYS A 340 -19.28 -19.80 16.82
C LYS A 340 -19.56 -18.32 16.85
N THR A 341 -19.73 -17.73 18.03
CA THR A 341 -20.05 -16.32 18.17
C THR A 341 -19.29 -15.69 19.34
N PRO A 342 -19.29 -14.35 19.47
CA PRO A 342 -18.68 -13.65 20.61
C PRO A 342 -19.29 -14.07 21.95
N MET A 343 -20.49 -14.67 21.96
CA MET A 343 -21.14 -15.15 23.19
C MET A 343 -20.30 -16.18 23.92
N ALA A 344 -19.41 -16.93 23.24
CA ALA A 344 -18.48 -17.82 23.90
C ALA A 344 -17.53 -17.10 24.87
N ALA A 345 -17.08 -15.88 24.52
CA ALA A 345 -16.28 -15.04 25.41
C ALA A 345 -17.10 -14.44 26.56
N LEU A 346 -18.36 -14.07 26.30
CA LEU A 346 -19.29 -13.69 27.37
C LEU A 346 -19.49 -14.84 28.38
N PHE A 347 -19.76 -16.05 27.89
CA PHE A 347 -19.91 -17.22 28.75
C PHE A 347 -18.62 -17.56 29.51
N SER A 348 -17.45 -17.40 28.88
CA SER A 348 -16.16 -17.53 29.56
C SER A 348 -16.05 -16.61 30.78
N GLY A 349 -16.39 -15.33 30.64
CA GLY A 349 -16.41 -14.38 31.76
C GLY A 349 -17.45 -14.73 32.84
N LEU A 350 -18.66 -15.15 32.44
CA LEU A 350 -19.68 -15.60 33.39
C LEU A 350 -19.27 -16.88 34.14
N PHE A 351 -18.70 -17.87 33.46
CA PHE A 351 -18.24 -19.09 34.09
C PHE A 351 -17.04 -18.85 34.99
N MET A 352 -16.16 -17.91 34.64
CA MET A 352 -15.08 -17.48 35.51
C MET A 352 -15.63 -16.82 36.78
N LEU A 353 -16.65 -15.96 36.66
CA LEU A 353 -17.35 -15.37 37.79
C LEU A 353 -18.01 -16.44 38.68
N ILE A 354 -18.70 -17.41 38.07
CA ILE A 354 -19.29 -18.55 38.80
C ILE A 354 -18.20 -19.38 39.47
N ALA A 355 -17.10 -19.66 38.77
CA ALA A 355 -16.00 -20.47 39.27
C ALA A 355 -15.31 -19.82 40.48
N LEU A 356 -15.22 -18.49 40.52
CA LEU A 356 -14.70 -17.74 41.65
C LEU A 356 -15.48 -18.03 42.96
N PHE A 357 -16.79 -18.24 42.89
CA PHE A 357 -17.63 -18.53 44.06
C PHE A 357 -17.89 -20.02 44.29
N ALA A 358 -18.11 -20.79 43.23
CA ALA A 358 -18.59 -22.18 43.32
C ALA A 358 -17.49 -23.22 43.13
N LEU A 359 -16.44 -22.92 42.35
CA LEU A 359 -15.35 -23.86 42.04
C LEU A 359 -14.01 -23.50 42.69
N ALA A 360 -13.92 -22.44 43.49
CA ALA A 360 -12.69 -22.08 44.21
C ALA A 360 -11.97 -23.28 44.89
N PRO A 361 -12.64 -24.20 45.60
CA PRO A 361 -11.96 -25.36 46.19
C PRO A 361 -11.52 -26.41 45.15
N LEU A 362 -12.20 -26.54 44.02
CA LEU A 362 -11.84 -27.49 42.96
C LEU A 362 -10.72 -26.93 42.06
N ALA A 363 -10.76 -25.63 41.78
CA ALA A 363 -9.75 -24.90 41.01
C ALA A 363 -8.38 -24.94 41.67
N ALA A 364 -8.34 -25.05 43.01
CA ALA A 364 -7.10 -25.19 43.77
C ALA A 364 -6.27 -26.41 43.36
N TYR A 365 -6.89 -27.47 42.82
CA TYR A 365 -6.24 -28.71 42.39
C TYR A 365 -5.96 -28.78 40.89
N LEU A 366 -6.20 -27.70 40.13
CA LEU A 366 -5.99 -27.71 38.69
C LEU A 366 -4.48 -27.76 38.37
N PRO A 367 -3.96 -28.84 37.73
CA PRO A 367 -2.54 -28.95 37.46
C PRO A 367 -2.10 -28.08 36.29
N ILE A 368 -1.04 -27.29 36.49
CA ILE A 368 -0.46 -26.43 35.45
C ILE A 368 0.08 -27.27 34.28
N SER A 369 0.63 -28.47 34.55
CA SER A 369 1.15 -29.35 33.49
C SER A 369 0.07 -29.90 32.56
N ALA A 370 -1.14 -30.16 33.05
CA ALA A 370 -2.27 -30.56 32.19
C ALA A 370 -2.68 -29.41 31.27
N LEU A 371 -2.73 -28.18 31.81
CA LEU A 371 -3.00 -26.99 31.01
C LEU A 371 -1.97 -26.83 29.89
N SER A 372 -0.69 -26.97 30.21
CA SER A 372 0.39 -26.91 29.21
C SER A 372 0.24 -27.98 28.12
N GLY A 373 -0.13 -29.20 28.49
CA GLY A 373 -0.41 -30.27 27.53
C GLY A 373 -1.53 -29.93 26.55
N VAL A 374 -2.65 -29.39 27.06
CA VAL A 374 -3.76 -28.91 26.22
C VAL A 374 -3.30 -27.78 25.30
N LEU A 375 -2.57 -26.79 25.83
CA LEU A 375 -2.11 -25.64 25.06
C LEU A 375 -1.13 -26.04 23.94
N ILE A 376 -0.21 -26.97 24.18
CA ILE A 376 0.70 -27.49 23.14
C ILE A 376 -0.09 -28.10 21.97
N ILE A 377 -1.11 -28.91 22.26
CA ILE A 377 -1.92 -29.53 21.20
C ILE A 377 -2.70 -28.47 20.41
N THR A 378 -3.26 -27.46 21.10
CA THR A 378 -3.94 -26.36 20.40
C THR A 378 -2.99 -25.53 19.54
N ALA A 379 -1.76 -25.31 20.00
CA ALA A 379 -0.76 -24.52 19.31
C ALA A 379 -0.31 -25.16 17.98
N PHE A 380 -0.19 -26.49 17.94
CA PHE A 380 0.06 -27.21 16.68
C PHE A 380 -1.08 -27.08 15.66
N GLY A 381 -2.32 -26.88 16.13
CA GLY A 381 -3.47 -26.65 15.27
C GLY A 381 -3.43 -25.31 14.52
N MET A 382 -2.56 -24.39 14.93
CA MET A 382 -2.43 -23.05 14.33
C MET A 382 -1.49 -23.01 13.14
N ILE A 383 -0.72 -24.08 12.93
CA ILE A 383 0.25 -24.20 11.84
C ILE A 383 -0.47 -24.77 10.61
N ASP A 384 -0.91 -23.89 9.71
CA ASP A 384 -1.56 -24.27 8.46
C ASP A 384 -0.52 -24.66 7.39
N ARG A 385 -0.21 -25.96 7.33
CA ARG A 385 0.79 -26.49 6.38
C ARG A 385 0.38 -26.33 4.92
N GLU A 386 -0.92 -26.37 4.64
CA GLU A 386 -1.44 -26.26 3.27
C GLU A 386 -1.26 -24.83 2.76
N GLU A 387 -1.59 -23.85 3.60
CA GLU A 387 -1.46 -22.44 3.24
C GLU A 387 0.00 -21.99 3.19
N ILE A 388 0.86 -22.46 4.10
CA ILE A 388 2.32 -22.25 4.02
C ILE A 388 2.86 -22.76 2.67
N ALA A 389 2.46 -23.97 2.27
CA ALA A 389 2.92 -24.55 1.00
C ALA A 389 2.39 -23.77 -0.22
N ARG A 390 1.17 -23.24 -0.15
CA ARG A 390 0.58 -22.39 -1.20
C ARG A 390 1.35 -21.08 -1.36
N ILE A 391 1.63 -20.38 -0.25
CA ILE A 391 2.40 -19.12 -0.27
C ILE A 391 3.82 -19.38 -0.79
N TRP A 392 4.46 -20.46 -0.34
CA TRP A 392 5.82 -20.81 -0.75
C TRP A 392 5.95 -21.06 -2.26
N ARG A 393 4.91 -21.62 -2.89
CA ARG A 393 4.88 -21.87 -4.35
C ARG A 393 4.41 -20.67 -5.18
N SER A 394 3.97 -19.58 -4.53
CA SER A 394 3.43 -18.40 -5.20
C SER A 394 4.54 -17.44 -5.61
N HIS A 395 4.58 -16.22 -5.06
CA HIS A 395 5.58 -15.22 -5.40
C HIS A 395 6.65 -15.10 -4.29
N PRO A 396 7.96 -14.96 -4.62
CA PRO A 396 9.03 -14.95 -3.63
C PRO A 396 8.89 -13.83 -2.58
N GLY A 397 8.34 -12.68 -2.95
CA GLY A 397 8.07 -11.60 -2.00
C GLY A 397 7.08 -11.99 -0.90
N ASP A 398 6.05 -12.77 -1.23
CA ASP A 398 5.04 -13.21 -0.26
C ASP A 398 5.59 -14.29 0.67
N ALA A 399 6.40 -15.21 0.12
CA ALA A 399 7.13 -16.19 0.91
C ALA A 399 8.14 -15.52 1.87
N ALA A 400 8.86 -14.49 1.41
CA ALA A 400 9.78 -13.72 2.25
C ALA A 400 9.05 -13.02 3.40
N ILE A 401 7.91 -12.36 3.15
CA ILE A 401 7.08 -11.74 4.21
C ILE A 401 6.67 -12.79 5.25
N MET A 402 6.19 -13.95 4.82
CA MET A 402 5.77 -15.03 5.72
C MET A 402 6.94 -15.53 6.59
N VAL A 403 8.11 -15.79 5.99
CA VAL A 403 9.30 -16.27 6.72
C VAL A 403 9.81 -15.23 7.70
N ILE A 404 9.93 -13.97 7.28
CA ILE A 404 10.41 -12.89 8.16
C ILE A 404 9.45 -12.69 9.33
N THR A 405 8.13 -12.75 9.08
CA THR A 405 7.13 -12.65 10.15
C THR A 405 7.21 -13.85 11.09
N PHE A 406 7.36 -15.07 10.57
CA PHE A 406 7.53 -16.29 11.36
C PHE A 406 8.77 -16.20 12.28
N ILE A 407 9.93 -15.86 11.71
CA ILE A 407 11.18 -15.69 12.46
C ILE A 407 11.03 -14.55 13.47
N GLY A 408 10.50 -13.41 13.04
CA GLY A 408 10.22 -12.26 13.91
C GLY A 408 9.37 -12.65 15.10
N THR A 409 8.34 -13.48 14.92
CA THR A 409 7.45 -13.93 16.00
C THR A 409 8.19 -14.83 16.99
N LEU A 410 9.22 -15.57 16.56
CA LEU A 410 10.04 -16.39 17.44
C LEU A 410 11.04 -15.55 18.25
N PHE A 411 11.64 -14.51 17.69
CA PHE A 411 12.76 -13.81 18.33
C PHE A 411 12.41 -12.43 18.90
N LEU A 412 11.35 -11.79 18.43
CA LEU A 412 10.86 -10.50 18.87
C LEU A 412 9.57 -10.66 19.69
N ALA A 413 9.12 -9.59 20.34
CA ALA A 413 7.76 -9.57 20.86
C ALA A 413 6.76 -9.69 19.70
N ILE A 414 5.63 -10.33 20.00
CA ILE A 414 4.61 -10.78 19.04
C ILE A 414 4.08 -9.60 18.21
N GLU A 415 3.86 -8.46 18.85
CA GLU A 415 3.41 -7.20 18.26
C GLU A 415 4.42 -6.60 17.26
N PHE A 416 5.72 -6.63 17.56
CA PHE A 416 6.77 -6.12 16.67
C PHE A 416 6.97 -7.02 15.45
N ALA A 417 6.78 -8.33 15.61
CA ALA A 417 6.83 -9.27 14.50
C ALA A 417 5.76 -8.97 13.44
N VAL A 418 4.54 -8.66 13.88
CA VAL A 418 3.44 -8.31 12.99
C VAL A 418 3.69 -6.96 12.33
N LEU A 419 4.11 -5.95 13.10
CA LEU A 419 4.43 -4.63 12.55
C LEU A 419 5.53 -4.71 11.50
N LEU A 420 6.58 -5.50 11.75
CA LEU A 420 7.65 -5.76 10.79
C LEU A 420 7.09 -6.39 9.50
N GLY A 421 6.21 -7.38 9.63
CA GLY A 421 5.54 -7.99 8.49
C GLY A 421 4.72 -6.99 7.67
N ILE A 422 3.95 -6.12 8.33
CA ILE A 422 3.18 -5.05 7.67
C ILE A 422 4.09 -4.08 6.94
N ILE A 423 5.15 -3.59 7.59
CA ILE A 423 6.09 -2.63 7.01
C ILE A 423 6.75 -3.23 5.76
N ILE A 424 7.22 -4.47 5.84
CA ILE A 424 7.84 -5.16 4.68
C ILE A 424 6.81 -5.35 3.56
N SER A 425 5.58 -5.72 3.90
CA SER A 425 4.50 -5.86 2.91
C SER A 425 4.20 -4.54 2.21
N LEU A 426 4.17 -3.43 2.96
CA LEU A 426 3.95 -2.09 2.41
C LEU A 426 5.14 -1.63 1.56
N MET A 427 6.37 -1.85 2.02
CA MET A 427 7.57 -1.53 1.26
C MET A 427 7.62 -2.31 -0.06
N LEU A 428 7.31 -3.60 -0.06
CA LEU A 428 7.25 -4.42 -1.28
C LEU A 428 6.13 -3.96 -2.21
N TYR A 429 4.98 -3.55 -1.68
CA TYR A 429 3.90 -2.97 -2.48
C TYR A 429 4.35 -1.68 -3.15
N ILE A 430 4.88 -0.72 -2.37
CA ILE A 430 5.37 0.57 -2.87
C ILE A 430 6.47 0.34 -3.93
N TRP A 431 7.42 -0.55 -3.66
CA TRP A 431 8.49 -0.82 -4.61
C TRP A 431 7.97 -1.38 -5.94
N ARG A 432 6.99 -2.30 -5.91
CA ARG A 432 6.37 -2.83 -7.14
C ARG A 432 5.58 -1.78 -7.90
N THR A 433 4.88 -0.88 -7.21
CA THR A 433 4.09 0.18 -7.86
C THR A 433 4.93 1.36 -8.32
N SER A 434 6.09 1.58 -7.71
CA SER A 434 7.07 2.61 -8.09
C SER A 434 7.77 2.36 -9.43
N THR A 435 7.77 1.11 -9.92
CA THR A 435 8.28 0.76 -11.25
C THR A 435 7.13 0.25 -12.12
N PRO A 436 6.19 1.13 -12.52
CA PRO A 436 5.10 0.76 -13.39
C PRO A 436 5.64 0.21 -14.72
N ARG A 437 4.87 -0.66 -15.37
CA ARG A 437 5.26 -1.15 -16.70
C ARG A 437 5.04 -0.02 -17.70
N ILE A 438 6.07 0.31 -18.47
CA ILE A 438 6.04 1.33 -19.51
C ILE A 438 6.61 0.71 -20.77
N GLN A 439 5.96 0.92 -21.90
CA GLN A 439 6.39 0.34 -23.17
C GLN A 439 6.04 1.24 -24.35
N ALA A 440 6.95 1.31 -25.32
CA ALA A 440 6.66 1.89 -26.62
C ALA A 440 5.81 0.90 -27.43
N VAL A 441 4.68 1.36 -27.96
CA VAL A 441 3.70 0.52 -28.66
C VAL A 441 3.55 0.95 -30.12
N LEU A 442 3.13 0.02 -30.96
CA LEU A 442 2.90 0.24 -32.38
C LEU A 442 1.52 -0.28 -32.77
N PRO A 443 0.87 0.30 -33.79
CA PRO A 443 -0.35 -0.29 -34.33
C PRO A 443 -0.15 -1.76 -34.74
N ASP A 444 -1.19 -2.55 -34.53
CA ASP A 444 -1.32 -3.88 -35.08
C ASP A 444 -1.48 -3.82 -36.61
N GLU A 445 -1.54 -4.99 -37.27
CA GLU A 445 -1.59 -5.03 -38.75
C GLU A 445 -2.90 -4.49 -39.32
N ASN A 446 -3.98 -4.52 -38.53
CA ASN A 446 -5.28 -3.99 -38.90
C ASN A 446 -5.47 -2.53 -38.46
N PHE A 447 -4.45 -1.90 -37.86
CA PHE A 447 -4.48 -0.53 -37.32
C PHE A 447 -5.66 -0.27 -36.37
N SER A 448 -6.10 -1.31 -35.65
CA SER A 448 -7.24 -1.28 -34.72
C SER A 448 -6.79 -1.25 -33.26
N HIS A 449 -5.60 -1.76 -32.96
CA HIS A 449 -5.06 -1.82 -31.60
C HIS A 449 -3.59 -1.44 -31.59
N PHE A 450 -3.09 -0.92 -30.47
CA PHE A 450 -1.66 -0.80 -30.26
C PHE A 450 -1.13 -1.98 -29.46
N ILE A 451 0.00 -2.52 -29.89
CA ILE A 451 0.64 -3.67 -29.27
C ILE A 451 2.14 -3.46 -29.15
N TYR A 452 2.74 -4.06 -28.13
CA TYR A 452 4.18 -4.06 -27.94
C TYR A 452 4.85 -4.92 -29.01
N ARG A 453 5.65 -4.29 -29.89
CA ARG A 453 6.37 -4.92 -31.00
C ARG A 453 7.82 -4.45 -31.05
N PRO A 454 8.71 -5.01 -30.20
CA PRO A 454 10.11 -4.60 -30.14
C PRO A 454 10.91 -4.96 -31.41
N ASP A 455 10.38 -5.85 -32.24
CA ASP A 455 10.94 -6.33 -33.50
C ASP A 455 10.73 -5.37 -34.67
N LYS A 456 9.77 -4.45 -34.58
CA LYS A 456 9.48 -3.47 -35.63
C LYS A 456 10.02 -2.09 -35.25
N LYS A 457 10.61 -1.41 -36.24
CA LYS A 457 11.08 -0.03 -36.05
C LYS A 457 9.87 0.94 -35.98
N PRO A 458 9.87 1.92 -35.06
CA PRO A 458 8.79 2.90 -34.92
C PRO A 458 8.82 3.99 -36.00
N CYS A 459 7.78 4.82 -36.06
CA CYS A 459 7.77 6.01 -36.91
C CYS A 459 8.83 7.01 -36.43
N PRO A 460 9.78 7.47 -37.28
CA PRO A 460 10.85 8.37 -36.86
C PRO A 460 10.37 9.75 -36.39
N GLN A 461 9.10 10.11 -36.56
CA GLN A 461 8.57 11.41 -36.12
C GLN A 461 7.70 11.33 -34.86
N LEU A 462 7.10 10.17 -34.57
CA LEU A 462 6.08 10.00 -33.54
C LEU A 462 6.39 8.78 -32.68
N ALA A 463 6.65 9.03 -31.40
CA ALA A 463 6.69 8.01 -30.37
C ALA A 463 5.28 7.77 -29.81
N ILE A 464 4.93 6.52 -29.55
CA ILE A 464 3.69 6.15 -28.85
C ILE A 464 4.08 5.33 -27.63
N ILE A 465 3.82 5.87 -26.45
CA ILE A 465 4.22 5.26 -25.17
C ILE A 465 2.96 4.99 -24.36
N GLU A 466 2.87 3.76 -23.85
CA GLU A 466 1.77 3.31 -23.02
C GLU A 466 2.25 3.03 -21.59
N ILE A 467 1.53 3.59 -20.61
CA ILE A 467 1.85 3.52 -19.19
C ILE A 467 0.82 2.65 -18.47
N TYR A 468 1.29 1.64 -17.75
CA TYR A 468 0.46 0.75 -16.94
C TYR A 468 0.69 1.02 -15.45
N GLY A 469 -0.31 1.56 -14.77
CA GLY A 469 -0.27 1.83 -13.33
C GLY A 469 -0.50 3.31 -12.99
N ASP A 470 -0.42 3.62 -11.71
CA ASP A 470 -0.73 4.96 -11.20
C ASP A 470 0.46 5.92 -11.34
N LEU A 471 0.16 7.18 -11.66
CA LEU A 471 1.14 8.27 -11.69
C LEU A 471 1.12 9.01 -10.36
N TYR A 472 1.93 8.54 -9.42
CA TYR A 472 2.06 9.13 -8.09
C TYR A 472 3.51 9.42 -7.73
N PHE A 473 3.76 10.15 -6.63
CA PHE A 473 5.11 10.55 -6.18
C PHE A 473 6.16 9.43 -6.21
N GLY A 474 5.76 8.17 -5.99
CA GLY A 474 6.66 7.03 -5.98
C GLY A 474 7.01 6.47 -7.36
N ALA A 475 6.22 6.76 -8.41
CA ALA A 475 6.37 6.21 -9.75
C ALA A 475 6.88 7.23 -10.78
N VAL A 476 6.64 8.53 -10.55
CA VAL A 476 6.89 9.59 -11.53
C VAL A 476 8.34 9.66 -12.02
N ASN A 477 9.33 9.52 -11.13
CA ASN A 477 10.74 9.60 -11.52
C ASN A 477 11.11 8.48 -12.50
N TYR A 478 10.62 7.26 -12.26
CA TYR A 478 10.88 6.11 -13.14
C TYR A 478 10.24 6.33 -14.53
N VAL A 479 9.02 6.88 -14.56
CA VAL A 479 8.31 7.18 -15.81
C VAL A 479 9.02 8.29 -16.60
N GLU A 480 9.41 9.37 -15.93
CA GLU A 480 10.10 10.50 -16.53
C GLU A 480 11.47 10.08 -17.10
N GLU A 481 12.24 9.29 -16.35
CA GLU A 481 13.54 8.79 -16.79
C GLU A 481 13.41 7.87 -18.00
N PHE A 482 12.39 6.99 -18.03
CA PHE A 482 12.10 6.16 -19.19
C PHE A 482 11.77 7.00 -20.43
N ILE A 483 10.86 7.96 -20.30
CA ILE A 483 10.44 8.81 -21.43
C ILE A 483 11.62 9.64 -21.92
N THR A 484 12.35 10.30 -21.02
CA THR A 484 13.51 11.14 -21.36
C THR A 484 14.60 10.32 -22.05
N GLY A 485 14.96 9.16 -21.49
CA GLY A 485 15.93 8.25 -22.10
C GLY A 485 15.47 7.73 -23.47
N TYR A 486 14.17 7.52 -23.67
CA TYR A 486 13.61 7.11 -24.96
C TYR A 486 13.79 8.20 -26.03
N ILE A 487 13.60 9.47 -25.68
CA ILE A 487 13.78 10.58 -26.63
C ILE A 487 15.27 10.81 -26.91
N ASP A 488 16.13 10.69 -25.91
CA ASP A 488 17.57 10.90 -26.09
C ASP A 488 18.19 9.84 -27.01
N THR A 489 17.64 8.62 -26.99
CA THR A 489 18.03 7.54 -27.92
C THR A 489 17.44 7.70 -29.33
N ASN A 490 16.33 8.44 -29.47
CA ASN A 490 15.62 8.63 -30.73
C ASN A 490 15.33 10.13 -30.99
N PRO A 491 16.36 10.96 -31.25
CA PRO A 491 16.24 12.42 -31.36
C PRO A 491 15.33 12.89 -32.52
N GLU A 492 15.05 12.03 -33.48
CA GLU A 492 14.09 12.25 -34.56
C GLU A 492 12.63 12.29 -34.07
N HIS A 493 12.29 11.62 -32.97
CA HIS A 493 10.94 11.58 -32.38
C HIS A 493 10.57 12.92 -31.75
N ARG A 494 10.08 13.84 -32.58
CA ARG A 494 9.63 15.16 -32.11
C ARG A 494 8.26 15.14 -31.46
N PHE A 495 7.40 14.20 -31.80
CA PHE A 495 6.06 14.12 -31.25
C PHE A 495 5.90 12.89 -30.37
N LEU A 496 5.11 13.02 -29.31
CA LEU A 496 4.77 11.94 -28.40
C LEU A 496 3.26 11.79 -28.27
N LEU A 497 2.77 10.58 -28.40
CA LEU A 497 1.42 10.19 -28.00
C LEU A 497 1.51 9.33 -26.73
N LEU A 498 1.06 9.88 -25.61
CA LEU A 498 0.92 9.17 -24.33
C LEU A 498 -0.44 8.48 -24.26
N ARG A 499 -0.42 7.17 -24.10
CA ARG A 499 -1.60 6.36 -23.82
C ARG A 499 -1.75 6.17 -22.31
N LEU A 500 -2.83 6.71 -21.75
CA LEU A 500 -3.12 6.72 -20.32
C LEU A 500 -4.30 5.79 -19.95
N ASP A 501 -4.71 4.91 -20.87
CA ASP A 501 -5.83 3.96 -20.72
C ASP A 501 -5.76 3.12 -19.43
N HIS A 502 -4.53 2.80 -19.01
CA HIS A 502 -4.24 1.98 -17.84
C HIS A 502 -3.75 2.77 -16.62
N VAL A 503 -3.83 4.10 -16.68
CA VAL A 503 -3.52 4.98 -15.55
C VAL A 503 -4.80 5.26 -14.77
N ASN A 504 -4.92 4.66 -13.57
CA ASN A 504 -6.14 4.79 -12.77
C ASN A 504 -6.18 6.11 -12.00
N THR A 505 -5.05 6.55 -11.50
CA THR A 505 -4.92 7.79 -10.71
C THR A 505 -3.67 8.56 -11.10
N CYS A 506 -3.76 9.88 -10.94
CA CYS A 506 -2.66 10.82 -11.12
C CYS A 506 -2.70 11.79 -9.94
N ASP A 507 -1.61 11.91 -9.19
CA ASP A 507 -1.46 12.91 -8.13
C ASP A 507 -0.79 14.18 -8.67
N PHE A 508 -0.55 15.15 -7.79
CA PHE A 508 0.06 16.42 -8.18
C PHE A 508 1.50 16.25 -8.68
N SER A 509 2.26 15.30 -8.11
CA SER A 509 3.59 14.94 -8.62
C SER A 509 3.50 14.34 -10.01
N GLY A 510 2.47 13.54 -10.28
CA GLY A 510 2.11 13.03 -11.61
C GLY A 510 1.91 14.15 -12.63
N ILE A 511 1.12 15.17 -12.29
CA ILE A 511 0.93 16.34 -13.15
C ILE A 511 2.24 17.07 -13.40
N HIS A 512 3.03 17.34 -12.36
CA HIS A 512 4.32 18.04 -12.53
C HIS A 512 5.27 17.25 -13.45
N MET A 513 5.31 15.93 -13.35
CA MET A 513 6.09 15.09 -14.27
C MET A 513 5.59 15.21 -15.71
N LEU A 514 4.26 15.19 -15.92
CA LEU A 514 3.69 15.39 -17.26
C LEU A 514 4.04 16.78 -17.83
N GLU A 515 4.04 17.83 -17.00
CA GLU A 515 4.50 19.17 -17.42
C GLU A 515 5.97 19.17 -17.85
N SER A 516 6.84 18.50 -17.09
CA SER A 516 8.26 18.35 -17.46
C SER A 516 8.42 17.65 -18.81
N VAL A 517 7.68 16.54 -19.03
CA VAL A 517 7.68 15.82 -20.31
C VAL A 517 7.21 16.73 -21.46
N VAL A 518 6.11 17.47 -21.27
CA VAL A 518 5.60 18.41 -22.27
C VAL A 518 6.63 19.48 -22.62
N ARG A 519 7.28 20.09 -21.62
CA ARG A 519 8.35 21.07 -21.83
C ARG A 519 9.52 20.47 -22.62
N ALA A 520 9.98 19.28 -22.23
CA ALA A 520 11.09 18.60 -22.89
C ALA A 520 10.85 18.34 -24.38
N TYR A 521 9.63 17.98 -24.78
CA TYR A 521 9.26 17.81 -26.19
C TYR A 521 9.11 19.15 -26.93
N ARG A 522 8.49 20.15 -26.29
CA ARG A 522 8.29 21.48 -26.89
C ARG A 522 9.61 22.23 -27.12
N ASP A 523 10.55 22.12 -26.20
CA ASP A 523 11.90 22.70 -26.32
C ASP A 523 12.67 22.11 -27.52
N ARG A 524 12.35 20.88 -27.93
CA ARG A 524 12.91 20.19 -29.12
C ARG A 524 12.14 20.50 -30.41
N GLY A 525 11.13 21.36 -30.34
CA GLY A 525 10.32 21.80 -31.49
C GLY A 525 9.30 20.78 -31.95
N GLY A 526 8.75 19.98 -31.03
CA GLY A 526 7.57 19.15 -31.24
C GLY A 526 6.54 19.32 -30.14
N ASP A 527 5.72 18.30 -29.88
CA ASP A 527 4.63 18.42 -28.89
C ASP A 527 4.18 17.05 -28.34
N VAL A 528 3.38 17.07 -27.28
CA VAL A 528 2.84 15.89 -26.60
C VAL A 528 1.32 15.85 -26.73
N PHE A 529 0.81 14.65 -27.01
CA PHE A 529 -0.60 14.32 -27.13
C PHE A 529 -0.96 13.24 -26.14
N MET A 530 -2.22 13.22 -25.68
CA MET A 530 -2.71 12.24 -24.72
C MET A 530 -4.00 11.59 -25.20
N VAL A 531 -4.14 10.29 -24.96
CA VAL A 531 -5.37 9.52 -25.17
C VAL A 531 -5.66 8.67 -23.94
N GLY A 532 -6.92 8.24 -23.77
CA GLY A 532 -7.26 7.27 -22.72
C GLY A 532 -7.28 7.85 -21.31
N THR A 533 -7.42 9.17 -21.14
CA THR A 533 -7.48 9.76 -19.80
C THR A 533 -8.79 9.40 -19.12
N ASN A 534 -8.72 8.67 -18.01
CA ASN A 534 -9.92 8.36 -17.25
C ASN A 534 -10.46 9.60 -16.51
N TYR A 535 -11.69 9.51 -15.99
CA TYR A 535 -12.36 10.62 -15.30
C TYR A 535 -11.57 11.20 -14.11
N ARG A 536 -10.87 10.36 -13.32
CA ARG A 536 -10.10 10.83 -12.15
C ARG A 536 -8.86 11.60 -12.57
N VAL A 537 -8.16 11.13 -13.60
CA VAL A 537 -7.00 11.80 -14.17
C VAL A 537 -7.42 13.12 -14.81
N GLN A 538 -8.53 13.14 -15.56
CA GLN A 538 -9.08 14.37 -16.14
C GLN A 538 -9.47 15.40 -15.08
N GLN A 539 -10.13 14.98 -13.99
CA GLN A 539 -10.45 15.87 -12.87
C GLN A 539 -9.18 16.50 -12.27
N MET A 540 -8.12 15.71 -12.09
CA MET A 540 -6.85 16.22 -11.60
C MET A 540 -6.26 17.25 -12.57
N MET A 541 -6.19 16.92 -13.86
CA MET A 541 -5.68 17.81 -14.91
C MET A 541 -6.44 19.15 -14.99
N LEU A 542 -7.77 19.12 -14.87
CA LEU A 542 -8.60 20.33 -14.84
C LEU A 542 -8.35 21.15 -13.58
N SER A 543 -8.25 20.50 -12.42
CA SER A 543 -8.04 21.18 -11.14
C SER A 543 -6.65 21.81 -11.01
N SER A 544 -5.66 21.26 -11.72
CA SER A 544 -4.29 21.77 -11.76
C SER A 544 -4.02 22.68 -12.97
N GLU A 545 -5.04 23.01 -13.78
CA GLU A 545 -4.93 23.80 -15.01
C GLU A 545 -3.98 23.19 -16.07
N PHE A 546 -3.68 21.90 -15.94
CA PHE A 546 -2.82 21.17 -16.87
C PHE A 546 -3.45 21.05 -18.27
N ASP A 547 -4.78 20.98 -18.36
CA ASP A 547 -5.50 20.97 -19.64
C ASP A 547 -5.20 22.23 -20.47
N SER A 548 -5.05 23.37 -19.80
CA SER A 548 -4.77 24.66 -20.41
C SER A 548 -3.30 24.77 -20.78
N PHE A 549 -2.40 24.23 -19.95
CA PHE A 549 -0.96 24.15 -20.23
C PHE A 549 -0.64 23.23 -21.43
N LEU A 550 -1.26 22.05 -21.50
CA LEU A 550 -1.13 21.14 -22.62
C LEU A 550 -1.85 21.70 -23.87
N GLY A 551 -2.99 22.35 -23.68
CA GLY A 551 -3.88 22.81 -24.74
C GLY A 551 -4.96 21.76 -25.00
N ARG A 552 -6.23 22.17 -24.92
CA ARG A 552 -7.38 21.24 -24.96
C ARG A 552 -7.45 20.36 -26.20
N ASP A 553 -6.92 20.83 -27.33
CA ASP A 553 -6.87 20.09 -28.59
C ASP A 553 -5.79 19.00 -28.64
N HIS A 554 -5.06 18.76 -27.54
CA HIS A 554 -4.02 17.74 -27.40
C HIS A 554 -4.47 16.53 -26.58
N ILE A 555 -5.65 16.59 -25.96
CA ILE A 555 -6.33 15.43 -25.40
C ILE A 555 -7.25 14.90 -26.50
N LEU A 556 -6.88 13.75 -27.07
CA LEU A 556 -7.50 13.20 -28.27
C LEU A 556 -8.37 11.99 -27.94
N GLU A 557 -9.37 11.76 -28.79
CA GLU A 557 -10.10 10.50 -28.85
C GLU A 557 -9.22 9.43 -29.52
N GLU A 558 -9.22 8.21 -28.98
CA GLU A 558 -8.29 7.14 -29.37
C GLU A 558 -8.34 6.83 -30.87
N ASP A 559 -9.54 6.72 -31.45
CA ASP A 559 -9.76 6.35 -32.85
C ASP A 559 -9.27 7.41 -33.85
N GLU A 560 -9.25 8.67 -33.45
CA GLU A 560 -8.88 9.81 -34.32
C GLU A 560 -7.47 10.33 -34.05
N ALA A 561 -6.82 9.88 -32.97
CA ALA A 561 -5.58 10.46 -32.48
C ALA A 561 -4.46 10.46 -33.53
N ILE A 562 -4.20 9.29 -34.14
CA ILE A 562 -3.17 9.16 -35.17
C ILE A 562 -3.50 9.99 -36.39
N GLY A 563 -4.76 9.99 -36.85
CA GLY A 563 -5.19 10.78 -37.99
C GLY A 563 -4.96 12.27 -37.77
N LYS A 564 -5.38 12.81 -36.62
CA LYS A 564 -5.20 14.23 -36.26
C LYS A 564 -3.73 14.61 -36.24
N ILE A 565 -2.89 13.85 -35.53
CA ILE A 565 -1.45 14.11 -35.43
C ILE A 565 -0.79 14.01 -36.81
N PHE A 566 -1.15 12.99 -37.60
CA PHE A 566 -0.56 12.74 -38.91
C PHE A 566 -0.82 13.88 -39.91
N TYR A 567 -2.05 14.38 -39.99
CA TYR A 567 -2.39 15.42 -40.96
C TYR A 567 -2.04 16.84 -40.51
N ARG A 568 -2.02 17.11 -39.20
CA ARG A 568 -1.81 18.45 -38.64
C ARG A 568 -0.35 18.72 -38.30
N ASP A 569 0.34 17.74 -37.72
CA ASP A 569 1.58 17.96 -36.97
C ASP A 569 2.80 17.27 -37.62
N LEU A 570 2.63 16.06 -38.18
CA LEU A 570 3.73 15.36 -38.84
C LEU A 570 4.14 16.01 -40.16
N ASP A 571 5.46 16.17 -40.37
CA ASP A 571 6.03 16.70 -41.62
C ASP A 571 5.88 15.69 -42.78
N PRO A 572 5.06 15.99 -43.80
CA PRO A 572 4.84 15.10 -44.93
C PRO A 572 6.12 14.82 -45.73
N ALA A 573 7.08 15.76 -45.75
CA ALA A 573 8.32 15.58 -46.47
C ALA A 573 9.19 14.51 -45.78
N VAL A 574 9.26 14.51 -44.46
CA VAL A 574 9.93 13.45 -43.71
C VAL A 574 9.20 12.13 -43.96
N CYS A 575 7.86 12.14 -43.93
CA CYS A 575 7.06 10.96 -44.23
C CYS A 575 7.32 10.38 -45.64
N ILE A 576 7.48 11.19 -46.67
CA ILE A 576 7.63 10.76 -48.07
C ILE A 576 9.09 10.41 -48.41
N TYR A 577 10.04 11.24 -47.96
CA TYR A 577 11.42 11.19 -48.44
C TYR A 577 12.42 10.57 -47.46
N GLU A 578 12.13 10.53 -46.17
CA GLU A 578 13.10 10.11 -45.13
C GLU A 578 12.65 8.85 -44.39
N CYS A 579 11.35 8.74 -44.10
CA CYS A 579 10.79 7.64 -43.32
C CYS A 579 10.73 6.33 -44.14
N PRO A 580 11.49 5.28 -43.78
CA PRO A 580 11.44 3.98 -44.48
C PRO A 580 10.23 3.13 -44.07
N ILE A 581 9.51 3.54 -43.03
CA ILE A 581 8.57 2.68 -42.30
C ILE A 581 7.14 3.10 -42.62
N ARG A 582 6.25 2.11 -42.73
CA ARG A 582 4.81 2.31 -42.85
C ARG A 582 4.12 1.92 -41.54
N ALA A 583 4.23 2.79 -40.54
CA ALA A 583 3.77 2.52 -39.18
C ALA A 583 2.24 2.67 -39.00
N PHE A 584 1.60 3.55 -39.77
CA PHE A 584 0.19 3.95 -39.58
C PHE A 584 -0.66 3.68 -40.82
N ARG A 585 -1.99 3.63 -40.67
CA ARG A 585 -2.94 3.48 -41.79
C ARG A 585 -2.80 4.62 -42.79
N GLU A 586 -2.63 5.84 -42.28
CA GLU A 586 -2.56 7.10 -43.03
C GLU A 586 -1.32 7.17 -43.94
N CYS A 587 -0.25 6.44 -43.59
CA CYS A 587 0.99 6.44 -44.36
C CYS A 587 1.11 5.27 -45.37
N GLN A 588 0.13 4.36 -45.43
CA GLN A 588 0.18 3.20 -46.32
C GLN A 588 0.18 3.59 -47.81
N ASN A 589 -0.55 4.65 -48.16
CA ASN A 589 -0.68 5.11 -49.55
C ASN A 589 0.33 6.19 -49.94
N LEU A 590 1.22 6.62 -49.04
CA LEU A 590 2.23 7.61 -49.38
C LEU A 590 3.31 7.02 -50.32
N PRO A 591 3.77 7.77 -51.32
CA PRO A 591 4.98 7.43 -52.05
C PRO A 591 6.15 7.52 -51.06
N LYS A 592 6.82 6.40 -50.79
CA LYS A 592 7.95 6.34 -49.87
C LYS A 592 9.22 6.20 -50.69
N ARG A 593 10.26 7.00 -50.39
CA ARG A 593 11.57 6.96 -51.07
C ARG A 593 11.44 7.03 -52.59
N ILE A 594 10.85 8.12 -53.09
CA ILE A 594 10.98 8.46 -54.51
C ILE A 594 12.48 8.54 -54.80
N ALA A 595 12.99 7.67 -55.68
CA ALA A 595 14.37 7.68 -56.12
C ALA A 595 14.61 8.97 -56.92
N LEU A 596 14.93 10.04 -56.21
CA LEU A 596 15.29 11.32 -56.78
C LEU A 596 16.73 11.16 -57.30
N ALA A 597 16.91 11.39 -58.59
CA ALA A 597 18.12 11.17 -59.36
C ALA A 597 19.39 11.61 -58.61
N GLY A 598 20.16 10.67 -58.05
CA GLY A 598 21.54 10.90 -57.60
C GLY A 598 21.78 11.90 -56.46
N ILE A 599 20.74 12.44 -55.81
CA ILE A 599 20.92 13.42 -54.72
C ILE A 599 21.09 12.64 -53.40
N PRO A 600 22.26 12.75 -52.72
CA PRO A 600 22.55 11.99 -51.51
C PRO A 600 21.51 12.24 -50.41
N LEU A 601 21.17 11.17 -49.68
CA LEU A 601 20.29 11.28 -48.50
C LEU A 601 21.01 12.07 -47.40
N HIS A 602 20.26 12.62 -46.43
CA HIS A 602 20.85 13.46 -45.36
C HIS A 602 21.93 12.74 -44.52
N GLU A 603 21.96 11.40 -44.56
CA GLU A 603 23.02 10.57 -43.96
C GLU A 603 24.34 10.59 -44.75
N GLU A 604 24.34 11.00 -46.02
CA GLU A 604 25.49 10.92 -46.95
C GLU A 604 26.15 12.29 -47.21
N ILE A 605 25.60 13.39 -46.69
CA ILE A 605 26.15 14.75 -46.89
C ILE A 605 27.04 15.11 -45.69
N GLU A 606 28.36 15.12 -45.86
CA GLU A 606 29.29 15.78 -44.94
C GLU A 606 28.96 17.29 -44.91
N HIS A 607 28.54 17.78 -43.75
CA HIS A 607 27.95 19.12 -43.60
C HIS A 607 29.01 20.24 -43.67
N GLU A 608 29.07 20.99 -44.78
CA GLU A 608 29.29 22.43 -44.64
C GLU A 608 27.99 23.05 -44.10
N PRO A 609 28.00 23.76 -42.96
CA PRO A 609 26.80 24.35 -42.40
C PRO A 609 26.26 25.40 -43.38
N ALA A 610 25.09 25.14 -43.96
CA ALA A 610 24.38 26.12 -44.78
C ALA A 610 24.23 27.42 -43.99
N VAL A 611 24.57 28.56 -44.61
CA VAL A 611 24.50 29.88 -43.98
C VAL A 611 23.03 30.18 -43.64
N MET A 612 22.75 30.48 -42.38
CA MET A 612 21.40 30.74 -41.89
C MET A 612 21.17 32.23 -41.74
N VAL A 613 19.96 32.71 -42.10
CA VAL A 613 19.53 34.10 -41.89
C VAL A 613 18.40 34.15 -40.87
N GLN A 614 18.45 35.11 -39.94
CA GLN A 614 17.37 35.32 -38.97
C GLN A 614 16.13 35.93 -39.66
N PRO A 615 14.91 35.64 -39.17
CA PRO A 615 13.69 36.22 -39.70
C PRO A 615 13.69 37.75 -39.78
N LEU A 616 14.14 38.43 -38.71
CA LEU A 616 14.13 39.89 -38.65
C LEU A 616 15.15 40.50 -39.64
N ASP A 617 16.33 39.90 -39.77
CA ASP A 617 17.36 40.36 -40.70
C ASP A 617 16.89 40.21 -42.15
N LEU A 618 16.27 39.07 -42.48
CA LEU A 618 15.70 38.86 -43.81
C LEU A 618 14.58 39.87 -44.11
N TRP A 619 13.69 40.13 -43.16
CA TRP A 619 12.60 41.09 -43.33
C TRP A 619 13.12 42.51 -43.60
N GLN A 620 14.15 42.95 -42.88
CA GLN A 620 14.79 44.25 -43.09
C GLN A 620 15.40 44.39 -44.49
N ARG A 621 16.02 43.33 -45.01
CA ARG A 621 16.62 43.31 -46.36
C ARG A 621 15.58 43.32 -47.47
N LEU A 622 14.38 42.78 -47.23
CA LEU A 622 13.26 42.83 -48.17
C LEU A 622 12.56 44.20 -48.17
N HIS A 623 12.67 44.97 -47.08
CA HIS A 623 11.98 46.25 -46.88
C HIS A 623 12.91 47.47 -46.66
N PRO A 624 13.86 47.77 -47.58
CA PRO A 624 14.85 48.83 -47.38
C PRO A 624 14.23 50.24 -47.23
N GLY A 625 13.05 50.48 -47.81
CA GLY A 625 12.38 51.79 -47.84
C GLY A 625 11.73 52.27 -46.53
N ARG A 626 11.62 51.43 -45.49
CA ARG A 626 11.00 51.82 -44.20
C ARG A 626 11.99 52.41 -43.19
N ASN A 627 13.30 52.34 -43.45
CA ASN A 627 14.37 52.80 -42.54
C ASN A 627 15.26 53.94 -43.12
N GLY A 628 14.73 54.81 -43.97
CA GLY A 628 15.36 56.10 -44.27
C GLY A 628 16.71 56.09 -44.99
N GLN A 629 17.10 55.00 -45.67
CA GLN A 629 18.28 54.97 -46.55
C GLN A 629 17.85 54.66 -47.99
N GLY A 630 18.31 55.49 -48.92
CA GLY A 630 17.85 55.52 -50.30
C GLY A 630 18.32 54.36 -51.19
N GLY A 631 17.54 54.12 -52.24
CA GLY A 631 17.93 53.48 -53.51
C GLY A 631 18.71 52.18 -53.42
N ALA A 632 18.03 51.05 -53.19
CA ALA A 632 18.61 49.74 -53.46
C ALA A 632 18.61 49.47 -54.97
N ASP A 633 19.79 49.21 -55.55
CA ASP A 633 19.90 48.58 -56.86
C ASP A 633 19.15 47.24 -56.81
N ASN A 634 18.45 46.88 -57.90
CA ASN A 634 17.60 45.68 -57.98
C ASN A 634 18.38 44.36 -57.71
N ASN A 635 19.72 44.40 -57.63
CA ASN A 635 20.58 43.25 -57.43
C ASN A 635 20.94 42.95 -55.95
N ASP A 636 20.58 43.82 -55.00
CA ASP A 636 20.89 43.66 -53.56
C ASP A 636 19.73 43.03 -52.75
N THR A 637 18.54 42.89 -53.35
CA THR A 637 17.40 42.24 -52.69
C THR A 637 17.52 40.71 -52.83
N PRO A 638 17.51 39.95 -51.71
CA PRO A 638 17.63 38.50 -51.74
C PRO A 638 16.43 37.85 -52.42
N TYR A 639 16.67 36.82 -53.23
CA TYR A 639 15.64 36.06 -53.93
C TYR A 639 15.09 34.96 -53.03
N VAL A 640 13.89 35.17 -52.49
CA VAL A 640 13.27 34.22 -51.56
C VAL A 640 12.52 33.14 -52.33
N ILE A 641 12.84 31.87 -52.03
CA ILE A 641 12.19 30.70 -52.63
C ILE A 641 11.52 29.89 -51.54
N ASP A 642 10.21 29.72 -51.66
CA ASP A 642 9.44 28.84 -50.81
C ASP A 642 9.42 27.44 -51.39
N VAL A 643 10.04 26.49 -50.68
CA VAL A 643 10.17 25.10 -51.11
C VAL A 643 9.07 24.19 -50.57
N ARG A 644 8.01 24.78 -50.00
CA ARG A 644 6.84 24.04 -49.51
C ARG A 644 5.91 23.60 -50.64
N GLU A 645 4.91 22.80 -50.29
CA GLU A 645 3.85 22.42 -51.22
C GLU A 645 2.85 23.58 -51.45
N PRO A 646 2.15 23.64 -52.61
CA PRO A 646 1.21 24.72 -52.91
C PRO A 646 0.15 24.97 -51.84
N ARG A 647 -0.33 23.91 -51.18
CA ARG A 647 -1.30 24.03 -50.09
C ARG A 647 -0.77 24.81 -48.89
N GLU A 648 0.52 24.66 -48.56
CA GLU A 648 1.14 25.32 -47.42
C GLU A 648 1.47 26.78 -47.73
N PHE A 649 1.84 27.05 -48.99
CA PHE A 649 2.09 28.41 -49.49
C PHE A 649 0.80 29.26 -49.45
N ASN A 650 -0.32 28.67 -49.88
CA ASN A 650 -1.63 29.31 -49.89
C ASN A 650 -2.20 29.57 -48.48
N GLN A 651 -1.69 28.91 -47.44
CA GLN A 651 -2.09 29.16 -46.05
C GLN A 651 -1.37 30.37 -45.43
N GLY A 652 -0.34 30.89 -46.09
CA GLY A 652 0.49 31.99 -45.60
C GLY A 652 1.94 31.80 -46.01
N HIS A 653 2.53 32.83 -46.62
CA HIS A 653 3.91 32.85 -47.11
C HIS A 653 4.50 34.26 -46.94
N ILE A 654 5.82 34.38 -47.10
CA ILE A 654 6.51 35.67 -47.18
C ILE A 654 6.09 36.32 -48.52
N ALA A 655 5.61 37.56 -48.51
CA ALA A 655 4.99 38.18 -49.68
C ALA A 655 5.88 38.18 -50.94
N GLU A 656 7.20 38.33 -50.77
CA GLU A 656 8.19 38.34 -51.85
C GLU A 656 8.68 36.94 -52.26
N ALA A 657 8.18 35.87 -51.63
CA ALA A 657 8.63 34.51 -51.89
C ALA A 657 8.01 33.90 -53.15
N ASN A 658 8.85 33.30 -53.98
CA ASN A 658 8.41 32.50 -55.13
C ASN A 658 8.26 31.04 -54.74
N LEU A 659 7.10 30.45 -55.03
CA LEU A 659 6.85 29.03 -54.78
C LEU A 659 7.58 28.15 -55.80
N VAL A 660 8.58 27.41 -55.33
CA VAL A 660 9.25 26.35 -56.10
C VAL A 660 9.35 25.12 -55.19
N PRO A 661 8.37 24.21 -55.21
CA PRO A 661 8.34 23.07 -54.32
C PRO A 661 9.62 22.23 -54.42
N LEU A 662 10.10 21.70 -53.29
CA LEU A 662 11.31 20.89 -53.24
C LEU A 662 11.39 19.82 -54.36
N PRO A 663 10.33 19.05 -54.69
CA PRO A 663 10.40 18.05 -55.77
C PRO A 663 10.81 18.61 -57.13
N LYS A 664 10.40 19.86 -57.41
CA LYS A 664 10.69 20.57 -58.66
C LYS A 664 12.14 21.07 -58.71
N ILE A 665 12.71 21.43 -57.55
CA ILE A 665 14.14 21.75 -57.43
C ILE A 665 14.99 20.51 -57.66
N LEU A 666 14.55 19.37 -57.10
CA LEU A 666 15.25 18.11 -57.19
C LEU A 666 15.12 17.41 -58.56
N SER A 667 14.26 17.90 -59.46
CA SER A 667 14.08 17.35 -60.82
C SER A 667 14.91 18.07 -61.90
N GLU A 668 15.81 18.98 -61.52
CA GLU A 668 16.73 19.75 -62.40
C GLU A 668 16.08 20.67 -63.46
N ASP A 669 14.76 20.84 -63.46
CA ASP A 669 14.00 21.58 -64.49
C ASP A 669 13.88 23.10 -64.24
N VAL A 670 14.61 23.65 -63.27
CA VAL A 670 14.43 25.05 -62.83
C VAL A 670 15.73 25.84 -62.97
N LYS A 671 15.68 26.92 -63.77
CA LYS A 671 16.79 27.88 -63.89
C LYS A 671 16.71 28.92 -62.78
N PHE A 672 17.75 29.01 -61.97
CA PHE A 672 17.88 30.02 -60.92
C PHE A 672 18.82 31.16 -61.37
N PRO A 673 18.63 32.39 -60.87
CA PRO A 673 19.54 33.49 -61.15
C PRO A 673 20.90 33.24 -60.49
N ALA A 674 21.90 32.85 -61.27
CA ALA A 674 23.25 32.50 -60.79
C ALA A 674 24.02 33.64 -60.08
N ASN A 675 23.52 34.88 -60.18
CA ASN A 675 24.21 36.09 -59.73
C ASN A 675 23.47 36.83 -58.59
N ARG A 676 22.50 36.18 -57.92
CA ARG A 676 21.75 36.74 -56.78
C ARG A 676 21.85 35.84 -55.55
N GLU A 677 21.75 36.44 -54.38
CA GLU A 677 21.60 35.71 -53.12
C GLU A 677 20.24 35.02 -53.09
N ILE A 678 20.21 33.71 -52.81
CA ILE A 678 18.97 32.91 -52.71
C ILE A 678 18.71 32.58 -51.25
N VAL A 679 17.49 32.85 -50.77
CA VAL A 679 17.07 32.48 -49.41
C VAL A 679 15.94 31.45 -49.49
N LEU A 680 16.20 30.25 -48.96
CA LEU A 680 15.25 29.15 -48.99
C LEU A 680 14.40 29.13 -47.73
N VAL A 681 13.08 29.17 -47.90
CA VAL A 681 12.11 29.06 -46.82
C VAL A 681 11.28 27.78 -46.95
N CYS A 682 11.09 27.10 -45.82
CA CYS A 682 10.10 26.05 -45.69
C CYS A 682 9.46 26.14 -44.31
N ARG A 683 8.68 25.14 -43.88
CA ARG A 683 7.99 25.18 -42.58
C ARG A 683 8.97 25.32 -41.40
N THR A 684 9.99 24.47 -41.32
CA THR A 684 10.90 24.35 -40.15
C THR A 684 12.40 24.44 -40.48
N GLY A 685 12.75 24.67 -41.75
CA GLY A 685 14.14 24.70 -42.25
C GLY A 685 14.71 23.36 -42.75
N ARG A 686 14.01 22.22 -42.56
CA ARG A 686 14.49 20.90 -43.04
C ARG A 686 14.48 20.78 -44.56
N ARG A 687 13.35 21.09 -45.21
CA ARG A 687 13.26 21.06 -46.69
C ARG A 687 14.20 22.07 -47.34
N SER A 688 14.36 23.25 -46.72
CA SER A 688 15.31 24.28 -47.17
C SER A 688 16.75 23.76 -47.18
N ARG A 689 17.17 22.95 -46.19
CA ARG A 689 18.52 22.33 -46.19
C ARG A 689 18.74 21.40 -47.38
N ARG A 690 17.72 20.62 -47.74
CA ARG A 690 17.79 19.71 -48.89
C ARG A 690 17.79 20.48 -50.21
N ALA A 691 16.94 21.49 -50.32
CA ALA A 691 16.97 22.39 -51.47
C ALA A 691 18.32 23.12 -51.56
N ALA A 692 18.94 23.52 -50.45
CA ALA A 692 20.24 24.16 -50.43
C ALA A 692 21.32 23.23 -50.97
N ALA A 693 21.39 22.00 -50.47
CA ALA A 693 22.33 21.00 -50.95
C ALA A 693 22.14 20.69 -52.45
N ALA A 694 20.90 20.57 -52.91
CA ALA A 694 20.60 20.36 -54.33
C ALA A 694 21.01 21.57 -55.19
N LEU A 695 20.73 22.79 -54.75
CA LEU A 695 21.12 24.01 -55.46
C LEU A 695 22.64 24.21 -55.49
N GLN A 696 23.33 23.90 -54.41
CA GLN A 696 24.80 23.91 -54.34
C GLN A 696 25.39 22.88 -55.31
N HIS A 697 24.79 21.69 -55.41
CA HIS A 697 25.20 20.67 -56.39
C HIS A 697 24.99 21.12 -57.84
N LEU A 698 23.94 21.93 -58.08
CA LEU A 698 23.65 22.56 -59.38
C LEU A 698 24.47 23.83 -59.65
N GLY A 699 25.47 24.16 -58.80
CA GLY A 699 26.41 25.27 -58.99
C GLY A 699 25.96 26.62 -58.41
N CYS A 700 24.86 26.68 -57.64
CA CYS A 700 24.44 27.88 -56.93
C CYS A 700 25.14 27.97 -55.56
N MET A 701 26.18 28.80 -55.46
CA MET A 701 27.00 28.88 -54.23
C MET A 701 26.48 29.88 -53.19
N ASN A 702 25.64 30.85 -53.58
CA ASN A 702 25.13 31.90 -52.68
C ASN A 702 23.71 31.57 -52.16
N VAL A 703 23.61 30.49 -51.38
CA VAL A 703 22.34 29.98 -50.84
C VAL A 703 22.32 30.06 -49.32
N GLN A 704 21.31 30.74 -48.78
CA GLN A 704 21.03 30.84 -47.35
C GLN A 704 19.70 30.20 -47.00
N ILE A 705 19.51 29.85 -45.74
CA ILE A 705 18.28 29.23 -45.24
C ILE A 705 17.68 30.10 -44.14
N LEU A 706 16.37 30.34 -44.22
CA LEU A 706 15.66 31.02 -43.15
C LEU A 706 15.68 30.17 -41.87
N GLN A 707 16.30 30.68 -40.81
CA GLN A 707 16.39 29.99 -39.54
C GLN A 707 15.00 29.76 -38.94
N GLY A 708 14.69 28.50 -38.63
CA GLY A 708 13.39 28.08 -38.09
C GLY A 708 12.22 28.14 -39.09
N GLY A 709 12.46 28.53 -40.35
CA GLY A 709 11.45 28.56 -41.41
C GLY A 709 10.26 29.48 -41.14
N MET A 710 9.11 29.18 -41.75
CA MET A 710 7.86 29.92 -41.57
C MET A 710 7.32 29.88 -40.14
N VAL A 711 7.65 28.85 -39.35
CA VAL A 711 7.27 28.79 -37.94
C VAL A 711 7.94 29.93 -37.16
N ALA A 712 9.25 30.12 -37.35
CA ALA A 712 9.97 31.21 -36.72
C ALA A 712 9.54 32.59 -37.27
N TRP A 713 9.31 32.69 -38.58
CA TRP A 713 8.77 33.91 -39.21
C TRP A 713 7.43 34.33 -38.61
N ASN A 714 6.51 33.38 -38.43
CA ASN A 714 5.20 33.64 -37.84
C ASN A 714 5.29 33.97 -36.35
N SER A 715 6.16 33.28 -35.59
CA SER A 715 6.37 33.60 -34.17
C SER A 715 6.97 34.98 -33.94
N ALA A 716 7.70 35.52 -34.93
CA ALA A 716 8.24 36.87 -34.91
C ALA A 716 7.21 37.95 -35.33
N GLY A 717 5.99 37.55 -35.71
CA GLY A 717 4.93 38.49 -36.10
C GLY A 717 5.15 39.17 -37.47
N LEU A 718 5.96 38.56 -38.35
CA LEU A 718 6.39 39.16 -39.62
C LEU A 718 5.50 38.78 -40.83
N LEU A 719 4.34 38.16 -40.58
CA LEU A 719 3.44 37.73 -41.65
C LEU A 719 2.60 38.93 -42.13
N GLU A 720 2.79 39.34 -43.38
CA GLU A 720 2.00 40.41 -43.99
C GLU A 720 0.76 39.83 -44.71
N ALA A 721 -0.31 40.62 -44.80
CA ALA A 721 -1.50 40.23 -45.55
C ALA A 721 -1.18 40.29 -47.05
N VAL A 722 -1.24 39.14 -47.72
CA VAL A 722 -1.04 39.03 -49.17
C VAL A 722 -2.43 38.96 -49.82
N ASP A 723 -2.75 39.90 -50.72
CA ASP A 723 -3.99 39.83 -51.50
C ASP A 723 -3.92 38.63 -52.46
N PHE A 724 -4.95 37.78 -52.43
CA PHE A 724 -5.07 36.58 -53.28
C PHE A 724 -5.70 36.89 -54.62
#